data_AF-A0A1L3Q0D7-F1
#
_entry.id   AF-A0A1L3Q0D7-F1
#
_cell.length_a   1.000
_cell.length_b   1.000
_cell.length_c   1.000
_cell.angle_alpha   90.00
_cell.angle_beta   90.00
_cell.angle_gamma   90.00
#
_symmetry.space_group_name_H-M   'P 1'
#
loop_
_entity.id
_entity.type
_entity.pdbx_description
1 polymer ?
#
loop_
_entity_poly.entity_id
_entity_poly.type
_entity_poly.pdbx_seq_one_letter_code
_entity_poly.pdbx_strand_id
1 'polypeptide(L)'
;MNVLLSIKPEYVDEILKGKKKFEFRKSIFKRRDITKVFIYSSSPVKKIVASFEIAGIIEDYPENIWDQCHEYGGITKNDFFDYFSNTQIGYAIKICNLHEFSKPIDPYLLKKDFRPPQSYYYLPLDYFRDYEPVLMESGNEYRTEMDSKLDTQKNMLNKNILKFEEKYGWKTVRLGDFAIYKKGKKPKKQQSEGSDVFKYPYINIRAFDKGEIKYYTDGENCVICEEDDLVMVWDGSRSGYVGKAIKGALGSTLMRLKIQATENKFAYYFLKSKYLEINTRTKGTGTPHVDPAILWNYQFPLPPLPEQRAIVSKIEQLFSELDNGIANLKKAQEQLKVYRQAVLKKAFEGELTREWRQQQTDLPDAEELLEQIRKEREESYNRKLDEWKAAVKEWEDGGKKEKKPSKPKMSKENNLLSESKISNLSNLPKKWTWTKIKEISIVGTGITPLKKRRDFYENGTIPWITSGALNKSYVNLPSGYVTETALNETNLKIYPKHTLLVALYGEGKTRGKCSELLIEATTNQAIAAIVQEGTEEKIRPYLRWFLMKNYDEIRLKSSGGVQPNLNLGIIENTFVPLCHLNEQQAIVSEIETRLSVCDKVEQDIEENLEKAEALRQSILKKAFEGKLLNQQELEEVHNAPDWEPAEVLLEKVQAEIAGAK
;
A
#
# COMPACT_ATOMS: atom_id res chain seq x y z
N MET A 1 11.70 -9.55 -13.16
CA MET A 1 10.47 -9.97 -13.88
C MET A 1 10.31 -9.07 -15.10
N ASN A 2 9.71 -9.53 -16.20
CA ASN A 2 9.46 -8.69 -17.38
C ASN A 2 8.00 -8.22 -17.41
N VAL A 3 7.70 -7.20 -18.21
CA VAL A 3 6.32 -6.73 -18.44
C VAL A 3 6.02 -6.66 -19.93
N LEU A 4 4.80 -7.03 -20.33
CA LEU A 4 4.25 -6.80 -21.65
C LEU A 4 3.28 -5.62 -21.61
N LEU A 5 3.48 -4.63 -22.48
CA LEU A 5 2.58 -3.50 -22.68
C LEU A 5 1.86 -3.61 -24.03
N SER A 6 0.55 -3.37 -24.02
CA SER A 6 -0.23 -3.18 -25.25
C SER A 6 -0.16 -1.72 -25.68
N ILE A 7 0.33 -1.45 -26.89
CA ILE A 7 0.53 -0.10 -27.45
C ILE A 7 -0.19 -0.04 -28.82
N LYS A 8 -0.74 1.13 -29.18
CA LYS A 8 -1.33 1.32 -30.51
C LYS A 8 -0.24 1.37 -31.59
N PRO A 9 -0.47 0.80 -32.78
CA PRO A 9 0.53 0.77 -33.85
C PRO A 9 1.17 2.13 -34.16
N GLU A 10 0.39 3.21 -34.19
CA GLU A 10 0.93 4.55 -34.46
C GLU A 10 2.01 4.99 -33.45
N TYR A 11 1.87 4.63 -32.18
CA TYR A 11 2.85 4.97 -31.14
C TYR A 11 4.03 4.00 -31.13
N VAL A 12 3.82 2.75 -31.53
CA VAL A 12 4.91 1.79 -31.73
C VAL A 12 5.86 2.30 -32.81
N ASP A 13 5.32 2.75 -33.95
CA ASP A 13 6.11 3.27 -35.06
C ASP A 13 6.95 4.49 -34.64
N GLU A 14 6.39 5.39 -33.84
CA GLU A 14 7.11 6.56 -33.32
C GLU A 14 8.19 6.19 -32.29
N ILE A 15 7.98 5.12 -31.52
CA ILE A 15 9.02 4.55 -30.63
C ILE A 15 10.16 3.97 -31.46
N LEU A 16 9.85 3.15 -32.47
CA LEU A 16 10.83 2.49 -33.35
C LEU A 16 11.65 3.51 -34.17
N LYS A 17 11.02 4.60 -34.63
CA LYS A 17 11.72 5.72 -35.28
C LYS A 17 12.54 6.59 -34.32
N GLY A 18 12.51 6.31 -33.00
CA GLY A 18 13.23 7.07 -31.97
C GLY A 18 12.67 8.46 -31.66
N LYS A 19 11.50 8.81 -32.22
CA LYS A 19 10.84 10.11 -32.00
C LYS A 19 10.13 10.15 -30.65
N LYS A 20 9.51 9.04 -30.25
CA LYS A 20 8.85 8.88 -28.95
C LYS A 20 9.82 8.23 -27.96
N LYS A 21 10.23 8.98 -26.94
CA LYS A 21 11.15 8.51 -25.88
C LYS A 21 10.46 8.23 -24.55
N PHE A 22 9.16 8.53 -24.46
CA PHE A 22 8.34 8.30 -23.27
C PHE A 22 7.07 7.55 -23.63
N GLU A 23 6.76 6.51 -22.88
CA GLU A 23 5.49 5.78 -22.96
C GLU A 23 4.58 6.19 -21.79
N PHE A 24 3.39 6.70 -22.11
CA PHE A 24 2.46 7.25 -21.12
C PHE A 24 1.45 6.22 -20.64
N ARG A 25 1.19 6.17 -19.33
CA ARG A 25 0.27 5.20 -18.71
C ARG A 25 -0.53 5.82 -17.56
N LYS A 26 -1.80 5.44 -17.43
CA LYS A 26 -2.65 5.77 -16.25
C LYS A 26 -2.32 4.99 -14.98
N SER A 27 -1.64 3.85 -15.13
CA SER A 27 -1.24 3.01 -14.02
C SER A 27 0.08 2.33 -14.35
N ILE A 28 0.90 2.12 -13.32
CA ILE A 28 2.18 1.44 -13.45
C ILE A 28 2.12 0.03 -12.84
N PHE A 29 3.06 -0.81 -13.23
CA PHE A 29 3.25 -2.12 -12.60
C PHE A 29 3.64 -1.96 -11.13
N LYS A 30 3.00 -2.73 -10.25
CA LYS A 30 3.22 -2.69 -8.79
C LYS A 30 4.62 -3.13 -8.37
N ARG A 31 5.28 -3.96 -9.19
CA ARG A 31 6.62 -4.50 -8.92
C ARG A 31 7.69 -3.48 -9.31
N ARG A 32 8.63 -3.19 -8.41
CA ARG A 32 9.74 -2.24 -8.67
C ARG A 32 10.97 -2.88 -9.32
N ASP A 33 11.01 -4.21 -9.46
CA ASP A 33 12.11 -4.96 -10.09
C ASP A 33 11.94 -5.15 -11.62
N ILE A 34 11.05 -4.38 -12.25
CA ILE A 34 10.83 -4.44 -13.69
C ILE A 34 11.84 -3.51 -14.36
N THR A 35 12.76 -4.10 -15.12
CA THR A 35 13.77 -3.36 -15.89
C THR A 35 13.51 -3.43 -17.39
N LYS A 36 12.78 -4.45 -17.87
CA LYS A 36 12.53 -4.71 -19.29
C LYS A 36 11.04 -4.81 -19.61
N VAL A 37 10.65 -4.14 -20.69
CA VAL A 37 9.30 -4.09 -21.22
C VAL A 37 9.28 -4.65 -22.65
N PHE A 38 8.32 -5.53 -22.93
CA PHE A 38 7.99 -6.01 -24.26
C PHE A 38 6.78 -5.24 -24.81
N ILE A 39 6.82 -4.91 -26.09
CA ILE A 39 5.78 -4.14 -26.78
C ILE A 39 4.92 -5.10 -27.60
N TYR A 40 3.66 -5.26 -27.19
CA TYR A 40 2.60 -5.82 -28.02
C TYR A 40 1.94 -4.69 -28.82
N SER A 41 2.12 -4.69 -30.13
CA SER A 41 1.38 -3.81 -31.03
C SER A 41 -0.05 -4.34 -31.18
N SER A 42 -1.02 -3.52 -30.79
CA SER A 42 -2.44 -3.86 -30.82
C SER A 42 -3.00 -3.90 -32.24
N SER A 43 -4.32 -3.98 -32.41
CA SER A 43 -4.95 -4.11 -33.73
C SER A 43 -4.55 -2.95 -34.67
N PRO A 44 -4.22 -3.22 -35.95
CA PRO A 44 -4.33 -4.49 -36.66
C PRO A 44 -3.10 -5.42 -36.56
N VAL A 45 -1.96 -4.96 -36.02
CA VAL A 45 -0.70 -5.73 -36.03
C VAL A 45 -0.78 -7.00 -35.17
N LYS A 46 -1.33 -6.88 -33.96
CA LYS A 46 -1.60 -7.97 -33.00
C LYS A 46 -0.39 -8.89 -32.73
N LYS A 47 0.83 -8.35 -32.67
CA LYS A 47 2.08 -9.10 -32.42
C LYS A 47 2.98 -8.40 -31.41
N ILE A 48 3.88 -9.15 -30.80
CA ILE A 48 4.98 -8.60 -29.99
C ILE A 48 6.12 -8.22 -30.94
N VAL A 49 6.44 -6.93 -31.01
CA VAL A 49 7.26 -6.36 -32.09
C VAL A 49 8.63 -5.85 -31.62
N ALA A 50 8.76 -5.52 -30.34
CA ALA A 50 9.99 -4.94 -29.81
C ALA A 50 10.07 -5.11 -28.28
N SER A 51 11.21 -4.76 -27.71
CA SER A 51 11.40 -4.59 -26.27
C SER A 51 12.27 -3.38 -25.97
N PHE A 52 12.16 -2.81 -24.77
CA PHE A 52 13.02 -1.74 -24.29
C PHE A 52 13.30 -1.88 -22.80
N GLU A 53 14.34 -1.21 -22.32
CA GLU A 53 14.65 -1.06 -20.90
C GLU A 53 14.15 0.27 -20.35
N ILE A 54 13.84 0.28 -19.06
CA ILE A 54 13.30 1.46 -18.39
C ILE A 54 14.46 2.30 -17.85
N ALA A 55 14.66 3.49 -18.42
CA ALA A 55 15.65 4.45 -17.91
C ALA A 55 15.18 5.21 -16.66
N GLY A 56 13.86 5.30 -16.47
CA GLY A 56 13.22 6.00 -15.37
C GLY A 56 11.71 6.08 -15.60
N ILE A 57 10.96 6.34 -14.53
CA ILE A 57 9.52 6.52 -14.58
C ILE A 57 9.22 7.83 -13.87
N ILE A 58 8.55 8.74 -14.56
CA ILE A 58 8.01 9.97 -13.97
C ILE A 58 6.59 9.66 -13.53
N GLU A 59 6.29 9.94 -12.27
CA GLU A 59 4.96 9.82 -11.66
C GLU A 59 4.56 11.22 -11.18
N ASP A 60 3.56 11.82 -11.82
CA ASP A 60 3.17 13.20 -11.57
C ASP A 60 1.76 13.49 -12.12
N TYR A 61 1.26 14.70 -11.88
CA TYR A 61 0.05 15.21 -12.53
C TYR A 61 0.24 15.29 -14.05
N PRO A 62 -0.80 14.99 -14.87
CA PRO A 62 -0.69 15.02 -16.33
C PRO A 62 -0.10 16.33 -16.88
N GLU A 63 -0.42 17.47 -16.28
CA GLU A 63 0.13 18.78 -16.63
C GLU A 63 1.66 18.81 -16.51
N ASN A 64 2.20 18.33 -15.38
CA ASN A 64 3.63 18.30 -15.12
C ASN A 64 4.35 17.27 -16.01
N ILE A 65 3.70 16.13 -16.28
CA ILE A 65 4.23 15.12 -17.21
C ILE A 65 4.32 15.71 -18.62
N TRP A 66 3.29 16.43 -19.04
CA TRP A 66 3.26 17.09 -20.34
C TRP A 66 4.42 18.09 -20.46
N ASP A 67 4.57 18.99 -19.49
CA ASP A 67 5.62 20.01 -19.52
C ASP A 67 7.02 19.41 -19.61
N GLN A 68 7.27 18.29 -18.92
CA GLN A 68 8.57 17.60 -18.91
C GLN A 68 8.81 16.73 -20.15
N CYS A 69 7.77 16.17 -20.77
CA CYS A 69 7.92 15.07 -21.74
C CYS A 69 7.38 15.37 -23.14
N HIS A 70 6.62 16.45 -23.35
CA HIS A 70 5.90 16.71 -24.60
C HIS A 70 6.80 16.70 -25.85
N GLU A 71 8.02 17.24 -25.74
CA GLU A 71 9.00 17.31 -26.84
C GLU A 71 9.32 15.92 -27.43
N TYR A 72 9.28 14.87 -26.61
CA TYR A 72 9.56 13.48 -27.03
C TYR A 72 8.39 12.52 -26.71
N GLY A 73 7.18 13.07 -26.56
CA GLY A 73 5.98 12.33 -26.17
C GLY A 73 5.30 11.60 -27.32
N GLY A 74 5.54 11.98 -28.57
CA GLY A 74 4.98 11.33 -29.77
C GLY A 74 3.45 11.28 -29.79
N ILE A 75 2.78 12.22 -29.13
CA ILE A 75 1.31 12.35 -29.02
C ILE A 75 0.95 13.83 -28.98
N THR A 76 -0.22 14.22 -29.50
CA THR A 76 -0.65 15.61 -29.45
C THR A 76 -1.08 16.00 -28.02
N LYS A 77 -1.09 17.31 -27.73
CA LYS A 77 -1.53 17.81 -26.43
C LYS A 77 -2.96 17.38 -26.10
N ASN A 78 -3.86 17.51 -27.07
CA ASN A 78 -5.26 17.13 -26.90
C ASN A 78 -5.40 15.64 -26.62
N ASP A 79 -4.78 14.78 -27.44
CA ASP A 79 -4.84 13.32 -27.25
C ASP A 79 -4.22 12.89 -25.92
N PHE A 80 -3.18 13.59 -25.45
CA PHE A 80 -2.57 13.32 -24.15
C PHE A 80 -3.53 13.62 -22.99
N PHE A 81 -4.14 14.81 -22.95
CA PHE A 81 -5.06 15.17 -21.88
C PHE A 81 -6.38 14.40 -21.96
N ASP A 82 -6.86 14.08 -23.16
CA ASP A 82 -8.00 13.18 -23.37
C ASP A 82 -7.68 11.77 -22.88
N TYR A 83 -6.48 11.27 -23.16
CA TYR A 83 -6.00 10.00 -22.60
C TYR A 83 -6.03 10.07 -21.08
N PHE A 84 -5.48 11.08 -20.42
CA PHE A 84 -5.44 11.20 -18.95
C PHE A 84 -6.75 11.72 -18.30
N SER A 85 -7.83 11.86 -19.07
CA SER A 85 -9.14 12.25 -18.54
C SER A 85 -9.56 11.36 -17.36
N ASN A 86 -10.04 12.01 -16.29
CA ASN A 86 -10.43 11.41 -15.01
C ASN A 86 -9.30 10.71 -14.23
N THR A 87 -8.04 11.06 -14.49
CA THR A 87 -6.86 10.50 -13.81
C THR A 87 -6.06 11.62 -13.14
N GLN A 88 -5.91 11.58 -11.82
CA GLN A 88 -5.13 12.60 -11.09
C GLN A 88 -3.62 12.44 -11.26
N ILE A 89 -3.12 11.19 -11.29
CA ILE A 89 -1.69 10.89 -11.42
C ILE A 89 -1.46 10.00 -12.64
N GLY A 90 -0.56 10.44 -13.51
CA GLY A 90 -0.09 9.68 -14.67
C GLY A 90 1.32 9.16 -14.50
N TYR A 91 1.77 8.35 -15.46
CA TYR A 91 3.12 7.82 -15.52
C TYR A 91 3.71 8.03 -16.91
N ALA A 92 4.97 8.47 -16.97
CA ALA A 92 5.77 8.49 -18.19
C ALA A 92 6.99 7.57 -18.03
N ILE A 93 7.01 6.48 -18.78
CA ILE A 93 8.07 5.48 -18.78
C ILE A 93 9.12 5.91 -19.81
N LYS A 94 10.32 6.27 -19.35
CA LYS A 94 11.42 6.66 -20.22
C LYS A 94 12.05 5.43 -20.87
N ILE A 95 12.06 5.43 -22.20
CA ILE A 95 12.54 4.33 -23.05
C ILE A 95 14.06 4.44 -23.23
N CYS A 96 14.80 3.37 -22.95
CA CYS A 96 16.18 3.19 -23.38
C CYS A 96 16.41 1.77 -23.90
N ASN A 97 17.55 1.53 -24.55
CA ASN A 97 17.96 0.21 -25.06
C ASN A 97 16.84 -0.49 -25.85
N LEU A 98 16.21 0.24 -26.77
CA LEU A 98 15.14 -0.25 -27.64
C LEU A 98 15.70 -1.30 -28.61
N HIS A 99 15.02 -2.42 -28.71
CA HIS A 99 15.35 -3.54 -29.58
C HIS A 99 14.12 -3.99 -30.35
N GLU A 100 14.11 -3.74 -31.65
CA GLU A 100 13.08 -4.22 -32.58
C GLU A 100 13.31 -5.70 -32.93
N PHE A 101 12.23 -6.47 -33.08
CA PHE A 101 12.33 -7.87 -33.48
C PHE A 101 12.22 -8.01 -35.00
N SER A 102 13.25 -8.57 -35.63
CA SER A 102 13.29 -8.86 -37.07
C SER A 102 12.11 -9.72 -37.55
N LYS A 103 11.59 -10.59 -36.67
CA LYS A 103 10.33 -11.32 -36.85
C LYS A 103 9.41 -11.04 -35.65
N PRO A 104 8.34 -10.26 -35.82
CA PRO A 104 7.34 -10.06 -34.78
C PRO A 104 6.73 -11.39 -34.30
N ILE A 105 6.64 -11.55 -32.98
CA ILE A 105 6.20 -12.79 -32.33
C ILE A 105 4.68 -12.78 -32.21
N ASP A 106 4.04 -13.85 -32.67
CA ASP A 106 2.61 -14.06 -32.43
C ASP A 106 2.40 -14.57 -30.99
N PRO A 107 1.74 -13.80 -30.10
CA PRO A 107 1.59 -14.21 -28.71
C PRO A 107 0.68 -15.44 -28.54
N TYR A 108 -0.16 -15.78 -29.53
CA TYR A 108 -0.98 -16.98 -29.48
C TYR A 108 -0.15 -18.27 -29.62
N LEU A 109 1.06 -18.17 -30.19
CA LEU A 109 2.03 -19.27 -30.21
C LEU A 109 2.66 -19.52 -28.82
N LEU A 110 2.73 -18.48 -27.98
CA LEU A 110 3.24 -18.58 -26.61
C LEU A 110 2.16 -19.02 -25.62
N LYS A 111 0.91 -18.64 -25.88
CA LYS A 111 -0.25 -18.97 -25.05
C LYS A 111 -1.53 -18.96 -25.89
N LYS A 112 -2.16 -20.13 -26.08
CA LYS A 112 -3.39 -20.27 -26.88
C LYS A 112 -4.53 -19.34 -26.43
N ASP A 113 -4.67 -19.11 -25.13
CA ASP A 113 -5.68 -18.21 -24.55
C ASP A 113 -5.13 -16.80 -24.26
N PHE A 114 -4.19 -16.31 -25.07
CA PHE A 114 -3.64 -14.97 -24.90
C PHE A 114 -4.74 -13.91 -25.05
N ARG A 115 -4.82 -13.00 -24.08
CA ARG A 115 -5.65 -11.80 -24.15
C ARG A 115 -4.73 -10.59 -24.01
N PRO A 116 -4.79 -9.62 -24.94
CA PRO A 116 -3.95 -8.43 -24.85
C PRO A 116 -4.27 -7.67 -23.56
N PRO A 117 -3.26 -7.22 -22.80
CA PRO A 117 -3.50 -6.55 -21.54
C PRO A 117 -4.11 -5.16 -21.75
N GLN A 118 -5.10 -4.81 -20.92
CA GLN A 118 -5.65 -3.45 -20.88
C GLN A 118 -4.67 -2.43 -20.28
N SER A 119 -3.81 -2.87 -19.35
CA SER A 119 -2.76 -2.03 -18.74
C SER A 119 -1.38 -2.64 -18.96
N TYR A 120 -1.11 -3.80 -18.36
CA TYR A 120 0.14 -4.55 -18.52
C TYR A 120 -0.04 -6.03 -18.15
N TYR A 121 0.89 -6.89 -18.55
CA TYR A 121 0.93 -8.31 -18.16
C TYR A 121 2.34 -8.68 -17.68
N TYR A 122 2.47 -9.38 -16.54
CA TYR A 122 3.78 -9.83 -16.07
C TYR A 122 4.24 -11.07 -16.84
N LEU A 123 5.49 -11.05 -17.27
CA LEU A 123 6.15 -12.14 -17.98
C LEU A 123 7.34 -12.66 -17.15
N PRO A 124 7.38 -13.96 -16.82
CA PRO A 124 8.57 -14.60 -16.27
C PRO A 124 9.84 -14.25 -17.06
N LEU A 125 11.00 -14.27 -16.40
CA LEU A 125 12.27 -13.92 -17.05
C LEU A 125 12.61 -14.85 -18.22
N ASP A 126 12.18 -16.10 -18.14
CA ASP A 126 12.37 -17.15 -19.14
C ASP A 126 11.19 -17.34 -20.08
N TYR A 127 10.24 -16.38 -20.11
CA TYR A 127 9.01 -16.50 -20.91
C TYR A 127 9.26 -16.68 -22.42
N PHE A 128 10.41 -16.24 -22.92
CA PHE A 128 10.80 -16.38 -24.32
C PHE A 128 11.95 -17.37 -24.54
N ARG A 129 12.26 -18.26 -23.58
CA ARG A 129 13.41 -19.18 -23.65
C ARG A 129 13.43 -20.00 -24.95
N ASP A 130 12.25 -20.46 -25.41
CA ASP A 130 12.13 -21.26 -26.64
C ASP A 130 12.22 -20.42 -27.94
N TYR A 131 12.24 -19.10 -27.83
CA TYR A 131 12.33 -18.13 -28.93
C TYR A 131 13.61 -17.26 -28.86
N GLU A 132 14.42 -17.47 -27.83
CA GLU A 132 15.72 -16.83 -27.58
C GLU A 132 16.72 -17.00 -28.76
N PRO A 133 16.75 -18.12 -29.51
CA PRO A 133 17.60 -18.28 -30.69
C PRO A 133 17.25 -17.33 -31.84
N VAL A 134 15.98 -16.98 -32.02
CA VAL A 134 15.50 -16.05 -33.07
C VAL A 134 15.84 -14.60 -32.74
N LEU A 135 16.03 -14.28 -31.46
CA LEU A 135 16.44 -12.95 -30.98
C LEU A 135 17.95 -12.70 -31.14
N MET A 136 18.77 -13.74 -31.31
CA MET A 136 20.23 -13.63 -31.43
C MET A 136 20.77 -13.69 -32.87
N GLU A 137 19.98 -14.13 -33.86
CA GLU A 137 20.44 -14.32 -35.25
C GLU A 137 20.75 -13.03 -36.05
N SER A 138 20.56 -11.84 -35.48
CA SER A 138 21.00 -10.56 -36.10
C SER A 138 22.32 -10.01 -35.55
N GLY A 139 23.05 -10.82 -34.77
CA GLY A 139 24.16 -10.37 -33.92
C GLY A 139 25.57 -10.35 -34.52
N ASN A 140 25.77 -10.39 -35.85
CA ASN A 140 27.13 -10.48 -36.43
C ASN A 140 27.74 -9.18 -36.98
N GLU A 141 27.06 -8.03 -36.88
CA GLU A 141 27.68 -6.70 -37.07
C GLU A 141 27.88 -5.92 -35.76
N TYR A 142 27.46 -6.49 -34.61
CA TYR A 142 27.37 -5.78 -33.33
C TYR A 142 28.66 -5.74 -32.50
N ARG A 143 29.68 -6.55 -32.81
CA ARG A 143 30.93 -6.54 -32.01
C ARG A 143 31.69 -5.20 -32.13
N THR A 144 31.68 -4.56 -33.29
CA THR A 144 32.35 -3.28 -33.53
C THR A 144 31.58 -2.08 -33.00
N GLU A 145 30.24 -2.13 -32.96
CA GLU A 145 29.39 -1.05 -32.41
C GLU A 145 29.30 -1.07 -30.88
N MET A 146 29.36 -2.26 -30.27
CA MET A 146 29.29 -2.43 -28.82
C MET A 146 30.58 -1.94 -28.13
N ASP A 147 31.74 -2.15 -28.76
CA ASP A 147 33.01 -1.59 -28.31
C ASP A 147 33.03 -0.05 -28.45
N SER A 148 32.49 0.51 -29.54
CA SER A 148 32.42 1.97 -29.73
C SER A 148 31.41 2.66 -28.79
N LYS A 149 30.26 2.01 -28.48
CA LYS A 149 29.27 2.49 -27.51
C LYS A 149 29.81 2.41 -26.07
N LEU A 150 30.58 1.37 -25.74
CA LEU A 150 31.24 1.24 -24.43
C LEU A 150 32.32 2.32 -24.24
N ASP A 151 33.10 2.61 -25.29
CA ASP A 151 34.08 3.69 -25.28
C ASP A 151 33.42 5.07 -25.19
N THR A 152 32.30 5.29 -25.89
CA THR A 152 31.53 6.54 -25.81
C THR A 152 30.94 6.77 -24.40
N GLN A 153 30.42 5.73 -23.75
CA GLN A 153 29.91 5.81 -22.38
C GLN A 153 31.03 6.04 -21.35
N LYS A 154 32.17 5.34 -21.49
CA LYS A 154 33.36 5.56 -20.65
C LYS A 154 33.88 7.00 -20.81
N ASN A 155 33.94 7.51 -22.04
CA ASN A 155 34.38 8.87 -22.33
C ASN A 155 33.43 9.93 -21.74
N MET A 156 32.11 9.73 -21.82
CA MET A 156 31.14 10.62 -21.17
C MET A 156 31.22 10.57 -19.64
N LEU A 157 31.38 9.38 -19.04
CA LEU A 157 31.54 9.23 -17.60
C LEU A 157 32.80 9.96 -17.12
N ASN A 158 33.94 9.75 -17.77
CA ASN A 158 35.19 10.44 -17.45
C ASN A 158 35.07 11.96 -17.57
N LYS A 159 34.40 12.45 -18.63
CA LYS A 159 34.15 13.90 -18.80
C LYS A 159 33.27 14.48 -17.69
N ASN A 160 32.27 13.72 -17.22
CA ASN A 160 31.41 14.16 -16.12
C ASN A 160 32.14 14.14 -14.77
N ILE A 161 33.00 13.15 -14.54
CA ILE A 161 33.86 13.07 -13.36
C ILE A 161 34.80 14.28 -13.35
N LEU A 162 35.55 14.52 -14.42
CA LEU A 162 36.49 15.65 -14.49
C LEU A 162 35.80 17.00 -14.23
N LYS A 163 34.63 17.23 -14.83
CA LYS A 163 33.83 18.44 -14.55
C LYS A 163 33.36 18.55 -13.11
N PHE A 164 33.06 17.43 -12.47
CA PHE A 164 32.66 17.39 -11.07
C PHE A 164 33.85 17.71 -10.15
N GLU A 165 35.00 17.08 -10.40
CA GLU A 165 36.24 17.33 -9.66
C GLU A 165 36.70 18.77 -9.80
N GLU A 166 36.73 19.32 -11.03
CA GLU A 166 37.08 20.72 -11.28
C GLU A 166 36.17 21.70 -10.55
N LYS A 167 34.88 21.39 -10.45
CA LYS A 167 33.90 22.29 -9.84
C LYS A 167 33.98 22.33 -8.32
N TYR A 168 34.22 21.18 -7.69
CA TYR A 168 34.11 21.05 -6.23
C TYR A 168 35.45 20.79 -5.53
N GLY A 169 36.53 20.56 -6.27
CA GLY A 169 37.84 20.20 -5.70
C GLY A 169 37.87 18.80 -5.09
N TRP A 170 36.89 17.96 -5.40
CA TRP A 170 36.81 16.59 -4.91
C TRP A 170 37.57 15.65 -5.85
N LYS A 171 37.96 14.48 -5.34
CA LYS A 171 38.36 13.35 -6.19
C LYS A 171 37.28 12.30 -6.29
N THR A 172 37.27 11.56 -7.38
CA THR A 172 36.38 10.43 -7.58
C THR A 172 37.21 9.17 -7.73
N VAL A 173 36.96 8.21 -6.85
CA VAL A 173 37.69 6.94 -6.83
C VAL A 173 36.73 5.78 -6.98
N ARG A 174 37.21 4.66 -7.51
CA ARG A 174 36.43 3.44 -7.53
C ARG A 174 36.40 2.83 -6.13
N LEU A 175 35.21 2.55 -5.60
CA LEU A 175 35.04 2.05 -4.23
C LEU A 175 35.88 0.80 -3.93
N GLY A 176 35.98 -0.12 -4.89
CA GLY A 176 36.76 -1.36 -4.73
C GLY A 176 38.27 -1.15 -4.55
N ASP A 177 38.81 -0.01 -4.98
CA ASP A 177 40.24 0.27 -4.86
C ASP A 177 40.62 0.71 -3.44
N PHE A 178 39.64 1.18 -2.65
CA PHE A 178 39.83 1.82 -1.33
C PHE A 178 39.11 1.05 -0.20
N ALA A 179 38.28 0.07 -0.55
CA ALA A 179 37.48 -0.70 0.39
C ALA A 179 38.20 -1.98 0.83
N ILE A 180 38.49 -2.09 2.12
CA ILE A 180 38.89 -3.34 2.77
C ILE A 180 37.65 -4.02 3.33
N TYR A 181 37.44 -5.29 2.99
CA TYR A 181 36.26 -6.02 3.42
C TYR A 181 36.56 -7.43 3.94
N LYS A 182 35.76 -7.89 4.90
CA LYS A 182 35.78 -9.26 5.39
C LYS A 182 34.36 -9.76 5.60
N LYS A 183 33.99 -10.84 4.90
CA LYS A 183 32.70 -11.50 5.08
C LYS A 183 32.69 -12.28 6.40
N GLY A 184 31.60 -12.16 7.16
CA GLY A 184 31.42 -12.90 8.39
C GLY A 184 31.36 -14.41 8.16
N LYS A 185 31.42 -15.17 9.26
CA LYS A 185 31.45 -16.64 9.22
C LYS A 185 30.56 -17.19 10.33
N LYS A 186 29.94 -18.33 10.06
CA LYS A 186 29.23 -19.06 11.11
C LYS A 186 30.27 -19.68 12.07
N PRO A 187 30.21 -19.41 13.38
CA PRO A 187 31.14 -19.98 14.35
C PRO A 187 30.98 -21.50 14.44
N LYS A 188 32.09 -22.21 14.68
CA LYS A 188 32.07 -23.66 14.91
C LYS A 188 31.54 -24.02 16.30
N LYS A 189 31.90 -23.21 17.30
CA LYS A 189 31.46 -23.37 18.69
C LYS A 189 30.61 -22.15 19.08
N GLN A 190 29.41 -22.41 19.59
CA GLN A 190 28.52 -21.38 20.10
C GLN A 190 27.63 -21.93 21.22
N GLN A 191 27.24 -21.08 22.17
CA GLN A 191 26.32 -21.41 23.26
C GLN A 191 25.36 -20.23 23.53
N SER A 192 24.27 -20.46 24.26
CA SER A 192 23.22 -19.45 24.50
C SER A 192 23.60 -18.38 25.51
N GLU A 193 24.55 -18.65 26.41
CA GLU A 193 24.94 -17.76 27.49
C GLU A 193 26.41 -17.36 27.37
N GLY A 194 26.76 -16.12 27.72
CA GLY A 194 28.15 -15.67 27.69
C GLY A 194 28.98 -16.33 28.80
N SER A 195 30.26 -16.60 28.53
CA SER A 195 31.23 -17.03 29.54
C SER A 195 32.62 -16.51 29.19
N ASP A 196 33.61 -16.73 30.07
CA ASP A 196 35.01 -16.34 29.81
C ASP A 196 35.57 -16.96 28.53
N VAL A 197 35.10 -18.17 28.19
CA VAL A 197 35.47 -18.87 26.95
C VAL A 197 34.62 -18.38 25.77
N PHE A 198 33.30 -18.26 25.95
CA PHE A 198 32.36 -17.81 24.92
C PHE A 198 32.02 -16.33 25.13
N LYS A 199 33.02 -15.48 24.95
CA LYS A 199 32.94 -14.05 25.31
C LYS A 199 32.38 -13.15 24.20
N TYR A 200 32.38 -13.60 22.94
CA TYR A 200 31.96 -12.76 21.81
C TYR A 200 30.51 -13.02 21.43
N PRO A 201 29.63 -12.01 21.43
CA PRO A 201 28.30 -12.13 20.86
C PRO A 201 28.35 -12.57 19.39
N TYR A 202 27.52 -13.53 18.99
CA TYR A 202 27.38 -13.92 17.59
C TYR A 202 26.35 -13.03 16.89
N ILE A 203 26.84 -12.16 16.01
CA ILE A 203 26.05 -11.14 15.31
C ILE A 203 25.51 -11.71 14.00
N ASN A 204 24.38 -12.41 14.08
CA ASN A 204 23.61 -12.80 12.90
C ASN A 204 22.66 -11.66 12.45
N ILE A 205 21.90 -11.88 11.37
CA ILE A 205 20.98 -10.85 10.85
C ILE A 205 19.94 -10.39 11.87
N ARG A 206 19.47 -11.27 12.76
CA ARG A 206 18.47 -10.92 13.77
C ARG A 206 19.08 -10.06 14.89
N ALA A 207 20.30 -10.39 15.31
CA ALA A 207 21.06 -9.56 16.24
C ALA A 207 21.34 -8.17 15.64
N PHE A 208 21.74 -8.12 14.38
CA PHE A 208 21.98 -6.85 13.66
C PHE A 208 20.70 -6.00 13.49
N ASP A 209 19.55 -6.62 13.23
CA ASP A 209 18.30 -5.89 12.98
C ASP A 209 17.58 -5.45 14.25
N LYS A 210 17.64 -6.27 15.31
CA LYS A 210 16.82 -6.11 16.50
C LYS A 210 17.62 -5.92 17.78
N GLY A 211 18.94 -6.03 17.74
CA GLY A 211 19.79 -6.10 18.93
C GLY A 211 19.66 -7.40 19.73
N GLU A 212 18.94 -8.40 19.20
CA GLU A 212 18.65 -9.65 19.90
C GLU A 212 19.81 -10.65 19.76
N ILE A 213 20.76 -10.63 20.70
CA ILE A 213 21.86 -11.60 20.76
C ILE A 213 21.35 -12.91 21.35
N LYS A 214 21.44 -14.00 20.56
CA LYS A 214 21.00 -15.34 20.98
C LYS A 214 22.14 -16.29 21.36
N TYR A 215 23.33 -16.06 20.81
CA TYR A 215 24.45 -16.97 20.97
C TYR A 215 25.75 -16.19 21.18
N TYR A 216 26.68 -16.82 21.87
CA TYR A 216 28.05 -16.36 22.07
C TYR A 216 29.02 -17.40 21.53
N THR A 217 30.20 -16.94 21.09
CA THR A 217 31.28 -17.76 20.51
C THR A 217 32.62 -17.42 21.16
N ASP A 218 33.57 -18.34 21.06
CA ASP A 218 34.97 -18.13 21.47
C ASP A 218 35.74 -17.22 20.50
N GLY A 219 35.14 -16.92 19.34
CA GLY A 219 35.71 -16.05 18.31
C GLY A 219 36.72 -16.76 17.42
N GLU A 220 36.95 -18.07 17.62
CA GLU A 220 37.91 -18.84 16.84
C GLU A 220 37.47 -18.88 15.37
N ASN A 221 38.35 -18.46 14.46
CA ASN A 221 38.08 -18.36 13.01
C ASN A 221 36.91 -17.44 12.61
N CYS A 222 36.46 -16.56 13.52
CA CYS A 222 35.40 -15.60 13.25
C CYS A 222 35.97 -14.25 12.79
N VAL A 223 35.16 -13.47 12.07
CA VAL A 223 35.47 -12.05 11.82
C VAL A 223 34.89 -11.26 12.97
N ILE A 224 35.76 -10.67 13.80
CA ILE A 224 35.33 -9.78 14.88
C ILE A 224 35.09 -8.39 14.30
N CYS A 225 33.98 -7.79 14.69
CA CYS A 225 33.66 -6.39 14.44
C CYS A 225 33.58 -5.61 15.75
N GLU A 226 34.01 -4.35 15.69
CA GLU A 226 33.91 -3.36 16.76
C GLU A 226 32.74 -2.40 16.50
N GLU A 227 32.36 -1.55 17.46
CA GLU A 227 31.17 -0.69 17.36
C GLU A 227 31.26 0.37 16.26
N ASP A 228 32.48 0.82 15.92
CA ASP A 228 32.73 1.82 14.88
C ASP A 228 32.94 1.23 13.48
N ASP A 229 32.90 -0.11 13.35
CA ASP A 229 33.03 -0.76 12.04
C ASP A 229 31.79 -0.51 11.17
N LEU A 230 31.97 -0.47 9.85
CA LEU A 230 30.85 -0.47 8.91
C LEU A 230 30.43 -1.90 8.63
N VAL A 231 29.14 -2.20 8.81
CA VAL A 231 28.58 -3.53 8.54
C VAL A 231 27.48 -3.42 7.50
N MET A 232 27.64 -4.22 6.44
CA MET A 232 26.69 -4.36 5.34
C MET A 232 26.05 -5.75 5.36
N VAL A 233 24.74 -5.80 5.09
CA VAL A 233 24.05 -7.06 4.78
C VAL A 233 24.50 -7.52 3.40
N TRP A 234 25.17 -8.67 3.35
CA TRP A 234 25.72 -9.23 2.12
C TRP A 234 24.78 -10.22 1.44
N ASP A 235 24.12 -11.07 2.25
CA ASP A 235 23.16 -12.08 1.79
C ASP A 235 21.81 -11.87 2.48
N GLY A 236 20.72 -12.08 1.74
CA GLY A 236 19.34 -11.98 2.20
C GLY A 236 18.56 -10.84 1.55
N SER A 237 17.27 -10.74 1.85
CA SER A 237 16.34 -9.79 1.22
C SER A 237 16.75 -8.33 1.35
N ARG A 238 17.55 -7.98 2.35
CA ARG A 238 18.08 -6.63 2.57
C ARG A 238 19.53 -6.44 2.13
N SER A 239 20.03 -7.29 1.22
CA SER A 239 21.38 -7.16 0.65
C SER A 239 21.66 -5.71 0.21
N GLY A 240 22.79 -5.17 0.65
CA GLY A 240 23.22 -3.79 0.44
C GLY A 240 22.90 -2.84 1.59
N TYR A 241 22.06 -3.25 2.56
CA TYR A 241 21.74 -2.40 3.71
C TYR A 241 22.96 -2.23 4.62
N VAL A 242 23.27 -0.99 5.01
CA VAL A 242 24.36 -0.66 5.93
C VAL A 242 23.76 -0.14 7.24
N GLY A 243 24.27 -0.65 8.36
CA GLY A 243 23.83 -0.31 9.71
C GLY A 243 25.01 -0.09 10.66
N LYS A 244 24.70 0.32 11.89
CA LYS A 244 25.69 0.42 12.97
C LYS A 244 26.17 -0.97 13.34
N ALA A 245 27.47 -1.14 13.54
CA ALA A 245 28.01 -2.40 14.00
C ALA A 245 27.61 -2.68 15.46
N ILE A 246 27.54 -3.96 15.79
CA ILE A 246 27.42 -4.44 17.16
C ILE A 246 28.71 -5.21 17.43
N LYS A 247 29.42 -4.87 18.51
CA LYS A 247 30.66 -5.54 18.87
C LYS A 247 30.45 -7.06 19.03
N GLY A 248 31.21 -7.86 18.28
CA GLY A 248 31.07 -9.32 18.32
C GLY A 248 31.57 -10.04 17.08
N ALA A 249 31.31 -11.34 17.03
CA ALA A 249 31.66 -12.21 15.92
C ALA A 249 30.58 -12.13 14.81
N LEU A 250 30.98 -11.67 13.63
CA LEU A 250 30.09 -11.36 12.52
C LEU A 250 29.59 -12.62 11.80
N GLY A 251 28.28 -12.71 11.61
CA GLY A 251 27.62 -13.82 10.92
C GLY A 251 27.81 -13.84 9.41
N SER A 252 27.60 -15.01 8.80
CA SER A 252 27.90 -15.25 7.39
C SER A 252 27.09 -14.42 6.39
N THR A 253 25.95 -13.87 6.81
CA THR A 253 25.10 -13.01 5.98
C THR A 253 25.55 -11.54 5.97
N LEU A 254 26.55 -11.19 6.78
CA LEU A 254 27.03 -9.82 6.97
C LEU A 254 28.48 -9.70 6.50
N MET A 255 28.87 -8.48 6.14
CA MET A 255 30.21 -8.13 5.73
C MET A 255 30.67 -6.88 6.45
N ARG A 256 31.87 -6.94 7.03
CA ARG A 256 32.56 -5.78 7.55
C ARG A 256 33.26 -5.04 6.43
N LEU A 257 33.16 -3.71 6.44
CA LEU A 257 33.75 -2.78 5.49
C LEU A 257 34.61 -1.75 6.24
N LYS A 258 35.72 -1.36 5.64
CA LYS A 258 36.50 -0.17 6.01
C LYS A 258 36.89 0.53 4.71
N ILE A 259 36.54 1.81 4.59
CA ILE A 259 36.96 2.64 3.45
C ILE A 259 38.16 3.47 3.93
N GLN A 260 39.30 3.34 3.26
CA GLN A 260 40.53 4.00 3.70
C GLN A 260 40.50 5.52 3.51
N ALA A 261 41.23 6.22 4.38
CA ALA A 261 41.25 7.69 4.59
C ALA A 261 39.91 8.41 4.33
N THR A 262 38.84 7.84 4.86
CA THR A 262 37.49 8.39 4.78
C THR A 262 36.90 8.35 6.19
N GLU A 263 36.18 9.41 6.58
CA GLU A 263 35.38 9.41 7.79
C GLU A 263 34.34 8.28 7.72
N ASN A 264 34.34 7.36 8.71
CA ASN A 264 33.47 6.17 8.67
C ASN A 264 31.98 6.54 8.49
N LYS A 265 31.52 7.62 9.12
CA LYS A 265 30.14 8.13 8.95
C LYS A 265 29.87 8.66 7.55
N PHE A 266 30.84 9.26 6.87
CA PHE A 266 30.68 9.72 5.50
C PHE A 266 30.50 8.52 4.55
N ALA A 267 31.36 7.50 4.69
CA ALA A 267 31.23 6.23 3.97
C ALA A 267 29.90 5.53 4.28
N TYR A 268 29.45 5.53 5.55
CA TYR A 268 28.14 5.02 5.95
C TYR A 268 27.00 5.67 5.16
N TYR A 269 26.94 7.01 5.14
CA TYR A 269 25.87 7.73 4.45
C TYR A 269 25.95 7.56 2.92
N PHE A 270 27.15 7.44 2.36
CA PHE A 270 27.32 7.16 0.93
C PHE A 270 26.70 5.81 0.57
N LEU A 271 27.09 4.74 1.28
CA LEU A 271 26.57 3.41 1.01
C LEU A 271 25.05 3.33 1.29
N LYS A 272 24.57 4.06 2.31
CA LYS A 272 23.14 4.21 2.58
C LYS A 272 22.40 4.84 1.41
N SER A 273 22.98 5.85 0.75
CA SER A 273 22.40 6.48 -0.46
C SER A 273 22.31 5.53 -1.66
N LYS A 274 23.17 4.49 -1.71
CA LYS A 274 23.18 3.49 -2.78
C LYS A 274 22.34 2.25 -2.49
N TYR A 275 21.75 2.16 -1.29
CA TYR A 275 21.04 0.96 -0.84
C TYR A 275 19.97 0.48 -1.83
N LEU A 276 19.12 1.38 -2.31
CA LEU A 276 18.02 1.01 -3.22
C LEU A 276 18.54 0.45 -4.55
N GLU A 277 19.61 1.03 -5.09
CA GLU A 277 20.23 0.57 -6.34
C GLU A 277 20.92 -0.79 -6.15
N ILE A 278 21.63 -0.98 -5.04
CA ILE A 278 22.28 -2.26 -4.71
C ILE A 278 21.23 -3.35 -4.50
N ASN A 279 20.18 -3.06 -3.73
CA ASN A 279 19.17 -4.03 -3.32
C ASN A 279 18.27 -4.48 -4.48
N THR A 280 18.01 -3.61 -5.46
CA THR A 280 17.20 -3.94 -6.65
C THR A 280 17.98 -4.69 -7.73
N ARG A 281 19.32 -4.73 -7.64
CA ARG A 281 20.20 -5.39 -8.60
C ARG A 281 20.99 -6.55 -7.97
N THR A 282 20.45 -7.18 -6.92
CA THR A 282 21.05 -8.35 -6.28
C THR A 282 21.08 -9.56 -7.20
N LYS A 283 22.04 -10.47 -6.98
CA LYS A 283 22.14 -11.76 -7.66
C LYS A 283 21.47 -12.87 -6.85
N GLY A 284 21.02 -13.94 -7.51
CA GLY A 284 20.44 -15.14 -6.88
C GLY A 284 18.91 -15.08 -6.70
N THR A 285 18.21 -16.13 -7.18
CA THR A 285 16.74 -16.19 -7.19
C THR A 285 16.12 -16.67 -5.88
N GLY A 286 16.83 -17.51 -5.11
CA GLY A 286 16.37 -18.04 -3.81
C GLY A 286 16.84 -17.21 -2.61
N THR A 287 18.12 -16.90 -2.53
CA THR A 287 18.69 -15.99 -1.52
C THR A 287 19.42 -14.86 -2.25
N PRO A 288 18.84 -13.65 -2.32
CA PRO A 288 19.46 -12.53 -2.99
C PRO A 288 20.75 -12.16 -2.25
N HIS A 289 21.80 -11.81 -2.99
CA HIS A 289 23.08 -11.35 -2.47
C HIS A 289 23.56 -10.11 -3.22
N VAL A 290 24.35 -9.27 -2.55
CA VAL A 290 24.98 -8.09 -3.17
C VAL A 290 25.81 -8.53 -4.37
N ASP A 291 25.64 -7.86 -5.51
CA ASP A 291 26.51 -8.06 -6.67
C ASP A 291 27.85 -7.33 -6.44
N PRO A 292 28.97 -8.05 -6.29
CA PRO A 292 30.27 -7.43 -6.08
C PRO A 292 30.68 -6.53 -7.26
N ALA A 293 30.28 -6.89 -8.49
CA ALA A 293 30.60 -6.11 -9.67
C ALA A 293 29.89 -4.75 -9.67
N ILE A 294 28.73 -4.64 -9.02
CA ILE A 294 28.04 -3.35 -8.87
C ILE A 294 28.68 -2.56 -7.73
N LEU A 295 28.79 -3.18 -6.55
CA LEU A 295 29.30 -2.49 -5.36
C LEU A 295 30.70 -1.92 -5.58
N TRP A 296 31.63 -2.72 -6.08
CA TRP A 296 33.03 -2.31 -6.21
C TRP A 296 33.30 -1.38 -7.39
N ASN A 297 32.33 -1.17 -8.29
CA ASN A 297 32.45 -0.23 -9.41
C ASN A 297 31.83 1.14 -9.12
N TYR A 298 31.23 1.35 -7.95
CA TYR A 298 30.70 2.66 -7.59
C TYR A 298 31.80 3.73 -7.61
N GLN A 299 31.46 4.85 -8.22
CA GLN A 299 32.23 6.08 -8.16
C GLN A 299 32.00 6.71 -6.79
N PHE A 300 33.00 6.62 -5.93
CA PHE A 300 33.02 7.15 -4.59
C PHE A 300 33.62 8.55 -4.59
N PRO A 301 32.85 9.59 -4.19
CA PRO A 301 33.40 10.91 -4.02
C PRO A 301 34.29 10.97 -2.78
N LEU A 302 35.48 11.52 -2.93
CA LEU A 302 36.48 11.72 -1.89
C LEU A 302 36.76 13.24 -1.75
N PRO A 303 35.97 13.95 -0.93
CA PRO A 303 36.31 15.31 -0.51
C PRO A 303 37.40 15.33 0.59
N PRO A 304 37.97 16.51 0.89
CA PRO A 304 38.80 16.73 2.08
C PRO A 304 38.14 16.25 3.38
N LEU A 305 38.93 15.77 4.35
CA LEU A 305 38.40 15.25 5.63
C LEU A 305 37.56 16.27 6.42
N PRO A 306 37.94 17.57 6.52
CA PRO A 306 37.08 18.56 7.16
C PRO A 306 35.72 18.70 6.48
N GLU A 307 35.67 18.62 5.14
CA GLU A 307 34.43 18.70 4.39
C GLU A 307 33.58 17.44 4.56
N GLN A 308 34.18 16.24 4.60
CA GLN A 308 33.47 15.01 4.96
C GLN A 308 32.76 15.14 6.32
N ARG A 309 33.44 15.66 7.34
CA ARG A 309 32.86 15.88 8.67
C ARG A 309 31.72 16.91 8.65
N ALA A 310 31.89 18.01 7.92
CA ALA A 310 30.85 19.03 7.77
C ALA A 310 29.60 18.47 7.06
N ILE A 311 29.77 17.70 5.98
CA ILE A 311 28.68 17.02 5.27
C ILE A 311 27.95 16.05 6.21
N VAL A 312 28.69 15.23 6.96
CA VAL A 312 28.11 14.30 7.94
C VAL A 312 27.31 15.06 9.01
N SER A 313 27.87 16.13 9.57
CA SER A 313 27.19 16.96 10.57
C SER A 313 25.89 17.53 10.01
N LYS A 314 25.90 18.04 8.77
CA LYS A 314 24.70 18.57 8.11
C LYS A 314 23.65 17.50 7.83
N ILE A 315 24.06 16.31 7.37
CA ILE A 315 23.14 15.17 7.19
C ILE A 315 22.48 14.81 8.53
N GLU A 316 23.27 14.67 9.59
CA GLU A 316 22.76 14.31 10.92
C GLU A 316 21.79 15.36 11.47
N GLN A 317 22.10 16.64 11.30
CA GLN A 317 21.20 17.74 11.66
C GLN A 317 19.86 17.63 10.92
N LEU A 318 19.89 17.57 9.58
CA LEU A 318 18.68 17.53 8.75
C LEU A 318 17.87 16.25 8.98
N PHE A 319 18.52 15.12 9.20
CA PHE A 319 17.84 13.87 9.53
C PHE A 319 17.18 13.93 10.90
N SER A 320 17.82 14.54 11.90
CA SER A 320 17.23 14.74 13.23
C SER A 320 15.97 15.62 13.16
N GLU A 321 16.03 16.74 12.43
CA GLU A 321 14.86 17.61 12.20
C GLU A 321 13.71 16.84 11.53
N LEU A 322 14.05 16.02 10.53
CA LEU A 322 13.08 15.22 9.81
C LEU A 322 12.46 14.10 10.67
N ASP A 323 13.28 13.42 11.49
CA ASP A 323 12.83 12.41 12.43
C ASP A 323 11.84 12.99 13.45
N ASN A 324 12.11 14.20 13.95
CA ASN A 324 11.18 14.93 14.82
C ASN A 324 9.86 15.26 14.10
N GLY A 325 9.92 15.70 12.85
CA GLY A 325 8.74 15.94 12.02
C GLY A 325 7.89 14.68 11.84
N ILE A 326 8.52 13.55 11.47
CA ILE A 326 7.84 12.25 11.32
C ILE A 326 7.21 11.79 12.63
N ALA A 327 7.91 11.94 13.76
CA ALA A 327 7.37 11.59 15.08
C ALA A 327 6.13 12.41 15.43
N ASN A 328 6.15 13.72 15.15
CA ASN A 328 5.00 14.61 15.36
C ASN A 328 3.80 14.23 14.47
N LEU A 329 4.04 13.90 13.19
CA LEU A 329 3.00 13.44 12.27
C LEU A 329 2.34 12.14 12.74
N LYS A 330 3.14 11.17 13.19
CA LYS A 330 2.61 9.90 13.75
C LYS A 330 1.79 10.13 15.02
N LYS A 331 2.24 11.02 15.90
CA LYS A 331 1.50 11.39 17.10
C LYS A 331 0.16 12.06 16.76
N ALA A 332 0.14 12.94 15.76
CA ALA A 332 -1.09 13.55 15.27
C ALA A 332 -2.07 12.50 14.71
N GLN A 333 -1.57 11.50 13.98
CA GLN A 333 -2.39 10.38 13.48
C GLN A 333 -3.04 9.58 14.62
N GLU A 334 -2.31 9.29 15.69
CA GLU A 334 -2.85 8.62 16.88
C GLU A 334 -3.90 9.49 17.59
N GLN A 335 -3.66 10.79 17.71
CA GLN A 335 -4.60 11.74 18.31
C GLN A 335 -5.88 11.87 17.49
N LEU A 336 -5.80 11.87 16.16
CA LEU A 336 -6.97 11.87 15.28
C LEU A 336 -7.87 10.67 15.57
N LYS A 337 -7.30 9.46 15.71
CA LYS A 337 -8.08 8.27 16.05
C LYS A 337 -8.87 8.44 17.36
N VAL A 338 -8.24 8.99 18.39
CA VAL A 338 -8.90 9.27 19.68
C VAL A 338 -9.99 10.33 19.53
N TYR A 339 -9.70 11.39 18.76
CA TYR A 339 -10.67 12.46 18.48
C TYR A 339 -11.92 11.92 17.77
N ARG A 340 -11.77 11.07 16.74
CA ARG A 340 -12.90 10.44 16.04
C ARG A 340 -13.81 9.68 17.00
N GLN A 341 -13.21 8.88 17.89
CA GLN A 341 -13.96 8.13 18.91
C GLN A 341 -14.68 9.07 19.88
N ALA A 342 -14.03 10.17 20.29
CA ALA A 342 -14.64 11.17 21.17
C ALA A 342 -15.81 11.91 20.51
N VAL A 343 -15.70 12.29 19.23
CA VAL A 343 -16.79 12.92 18.46
C VAL A 343 -17.99 12.00 18.39
N LEU A 344 -17.79 10.74 17.99
CA LEU A 344 -18.87 9.75 17.91
C LEU A 344 -19.49 9.47 19.28
N LYS A 345 -18.68 9.36 20.34
CA LYS A 345 -19.21 9.20 21.70
C LYS A 345 -20.12 10.37 22.09
N LYS A 346 -19.65 11.61 21.91
CA LYS A 346 -20.42 12.82 22.20
C LYS A 346 -21.70 12.92 21.36
N ALA A 347 -21.67 12.44 20.12
CA ALA A 347 -22.84 12.42 19.24
C ALA A 347 -23.99 11.61 19.85
N PHE A 348 -23.69 10.38 20.30
CA PHE A 348 -24.70 9.45 20.79
C PHE A 348 -25.00 9.58 22.29
N GLU A 349 -24.26 10.41 23.01
CA GLU A 349 -24.61 10.90 24.36
C GLU A 349 -25.42 12.20 24.31
N GLY A 350 -25.65 12.76 23.12
CA GLY A 350 -26.41 14.00 22.92
C GLY A 350 -25.67 15.28 23.30
N GLU A 351 -24.37 15.19 23.53
CA GLU A 351 -23.47 16.31 23.81
C GLU A 351 -23.16 17.12 22.55
N LEU A 352 -23.09 16.45 21.40
CA LEU A 352 -22.68 17.07 20.14
C LEU A 352 -23.70 18.11 19.63
N THR A 353 -24.99 17.87 19.88
CA THR A 353 -26.11 18.75 19.48
C THR A 353 -26.74 19.50 20.65
N ARG A 354 -26.05 19.57 21.81
CA ARG A 354 -26.61 20.18 23.02
C ARG A 354 -27.07 21.62 22.81
N GLU A 355 -26.24 22.45 22.18
CA GLU A 355 -26.55 23.86 21.90
C GLU A 355 -27.68 23.98 20.87
N TRP A 356 -27.61 23.19 19.78
CA TRP A 356 -28.67 23.12 18.78
C TRP A 356 -30.03 22.79 19.42
N ARG A 357 -30.06 21.84 20.36
CA ARG A 357 -31.28 21.42 21.07
C ARG A 357 -31.86 22.53 21.94
N GLN A 358 -31.02 23.36 22.56
CA GLN A 358 -31.47 24.49 23.39
C GLN A 358 -32.14 25.61 22.57
N GLN A 359 -31.83 25.69 21.27
CA GLN A 359 -32.42 26.68 20.36
C GLN A 359 -33.77 26.25 19.79
N GLN A 360 -34.21 25.01 20.03
CA GLN A 360 -35.46 24.50 19.52
C GLN A 360 -36.60 24.70 20.53
N THR A 361 -37.74 25.20 20.06
CA THR A 361 -38.90 25.52 20.93
C THR A 361 -39.89 24.37 21.08
N ASP A 362 -40.02 23.49 20.08
CA ASP A 362 -41.03 22.43 20.05
C ASP A 362 -40.53 21.15 19.36
N LEU A 363 -39.53 20.50 19.96
CA LEU A 363 -39.05 19.21 19.45
C LEU A 363 -40.00 18.07 19.83
N PRO A 364 -40.40 17.20 18.89
CA PRO A 364 -41.15 15.98 19.20
C PRO A 364 -40.37 15.03 20.12
N ASP A 365 -41.08 14.17 20.84
CA ASP A 365 -40.44 13.08 21.59
C ASP A 365 -40.00 11.95 20.63
N ALA A 366 -38.88 11.29 20.96
CA ALA A 366 -38.46 10.08 20.25
C ALA A 366 -39.50 8.95 20.29
N GLU A 367 -40.33 8.89 21.33
CA GLU A 367 -41.42 7.92 21.41
C GLU A 367 -42.49 8.16 20.34
N GLU A 368 -42.74 9.41 19.93
CA GLU A 368 -43.66 9.73 18.82
C GLU A 368 -43.14 9.15 17.49
N LEU A 369 -41.82 9.23 17.27
CA LEU A 369 -41.17 8.62 16.11
C LEU A 369 -41.30 7.09 16.14
N LEU A 370 -41.11 6.46 17.30
CA LEU A 370 -41.30 5.01 17.45
C LEU A 370 -42.74 4.59 17.17
N GLU A 371 -43.71 5.35 17.65
CA GLU A 371 -45.13 5.07 17.42
C GLU A 371 -45.49 5.20 15.93
N GLN A 372 -44.96 6.22 15.25
CA GLN A 372 -45.09 6.34 13.80
C GLN A 372 -44.53 5.11 13.08
N ILE A 373 -43.34 4.65 13.45
CA ILE A 373 -42.71 3.45 12.86
C ILE A 373 -43.54 2.19 13.11
N ARG A 374 -44.06 2.01 14.33
CA ARG A 374 -44.93 0.88 14.67
C ARG A 374 -46.16 0.83 13.78
N LYS A 375 -46.83 1.98 13.61
CA LYS A 375 -48.01 2.11 12.74
C LYS A 375 -47.69 1.80 11.28
N GLU A 376 -46.63 2.41 10.72
CA GLU A 376 -46.20 2.16 9.33
C GLU A 376 -45.84 0.68 9.10
N ARG A 377 -45.20 0.03 10.09
CA ARG A 377 -44.89 -1.41 10.03
C ARG A 377 -46.12 -2.29 10.07
N GLU A 378 -47.11 -1.96 10.90
CA GLU A 378 -48.36 -2.71 10.99
C GLU A 378 -49.13 -2.62 9.66
N GLU A 379 -49.25 -1.42 9.10
CA GLU A 379 -49.87 -1.18 7.80
C GLU A 379 -49.13 -1.95 6.67
N SER A 380 -47.80 -1.89 6.66
CA SER A 380 -46.96 -2.63 5.70
C SER A 380 -47.10 -4.14 5.84
N TYR A 381 -47.16 -4.66 7.08
CA TYR A 381 -47.38 -6.08 7.35
C TYR A 381 -48.76 -6.54 6.88
N ASN A 382 -49.81 -5.78 7.17
CA ASN A 382 -51.18 -6.09 6.74
C ASN A 382 -51.27 -6.15 5.21
N ARG A 383 -50.67 -5.18 4.51
CA ARG A 383 -50.57 -5.19 3.04
C ARG A 383 -49.84 -6.43 2.52
N LYS A 384 -48.64 -6.72 3.04
CA LYS A 384 -47.85 -7.92 2.66
C LYS A 384 -48.60 -9.21 2.96
N LEU A 385 -49.43 -9.24 4.02
CA LEU A 385 -50.25 -10.39 4.37
C LEU A 385 -51.37 -10.61 3.36
N ASP A 386 -52.01 -9.56 2.87
CA ASP A 386 -53.05 -9.66 1.84
C ASP A 386 -52.48 -10.04 0.48
N GLU A 387 -51.34 -9.46 0.08
CA GLU A 387 -50.57 -9.88 -1.10
C GLU A 387 -50.18 -11.36 -1.02
N TRP A 388 -49.72 -11.81 0.16
CA TRP A 388 -49.39 -13.23 0.38
C TRP A 388 -50.62 -14.13 0.26
N LYS A 389 -51.78 -13.74 0.81
CA LYS A 389 -53.03 -14.51 0.66
C LYS A 389 -53.42 -14.65 -0.82
N ALA A 390 -53.32 -13.56 -1.59
CA ALA A 390 -53.60 -13.57 -3.02
C ALA A 390 -52.64 -14.50 -3.78
N ALA A 391 -51.33 -14.38 -3.53
CA ALA A 391 -50.31 -15.22 -4.16
C ALA A 391 -50.47 -16.71 -3.79
N VAL A 392 -50.87 -17.03 -2.56
CA VAL A 392 -51.16 -18.42 -2.15
C VAL A 392 -52.36 -18.97 -2.91
N LYS A 393 -53.41 -18.16 -3.12
CA LYS A 393 -54.58 -18.56 -3.91
C LYS A 393 -54.20 -18.86 -5.36
N GLU A 394 -53.43 -17.98 -5.99
CA GLU A 394 -52.93 -18.19 -7.36
C GLU A 394 -52.03 -19.44 -7.47
N TRP A 395 -51.20 -19.70 -6.46
CA TRP A 395 -50.37 -20.91 -6.40
C TRP A 395 -51.21 -22.20 -6.26
N GLU A 396 -52.31 -22.14 -5.50
CA GLU A 396 -53.27 -23.25 -5.39
C GLU A 396 -53.99 -23.50 -6.72
N ASP A 397 -54.49 -22.43 -7.36
CA ASP A 397 -55.18 -22.48 -8.65
C ASP A 397 -54.24 -22.94 -9.80
N GLY A 398 -52.96 -22.56 -9.75
CA GLY A 398 -51.91 -22.96 -10.69
C GLY A 398 -51.38 -24.40 -10.54
N GLY A 399 -52.00 -25.21 -9.67
CA GLY A 399 -51.67 -26.62 -9.51
C GLY A 399 -50.38 -26.90 -8.72
N LYS A 400 -49.93 -25.95 -7.86
CA LYS A 400 -48.84 -26.14 -6.89
C LYS A 400 -47.48 -26.53 -7.50
N LYS A 401 -47.22 -26.17 -8.76
CA LYS A 401 -45.99 -26.54 -9.49
C LYS A 401 -44.75 -25.79 -9.01
N GLU A 402 -44.91 -24.59 -8.46
CA GLU A 402 -43.82 -23.73 -7.99
C GLU A 402 -43.65 -23.76 -6.46
N LYS A 403 -42.62 -23.08 -5.94
CA LYS A 403 -42.39 -22.99 -4.49
C LYS A 403 -43.50 -22.16 -3.83
N LYS A 404 -44.15 -22.71 -2.79
CA LYS A 404 -45.22 -22.04 -2.06
C LYS A 404 -44.77 -20.65 -1.54
N PRO A 405 -45.56 -19.59 -1.76
CA PRO A 405 -45.27 -18.26 -1.21
C PRO A 405 -45.09 -18.30 0.32
N SER A 406 -44.03 -17.67 0.80
CA SER A 406 -43.70 -17.66 2.24
C SER A 406 -44.55 -16.63 2.98
N LYS A 407 -45.18 -17.05 4.09
CA LYS A 407 -45.99 -16.14 4.92
C LYS A 407 -45.12 -15.01 5.47
N PRO A 408 -45.55 -13.74 5.38
CA PRO A 408 -44.86 -12.64 6.03
C PRO A 408 -44.82 -12.87 7.54
N LYS A 409 -43.72 -12.48 8.18
CA LYS A 409 -43.55 -12.58 9.63
C LYS A 409 -43.81 -11.22 10.25
N MET A 410 -44.72 -11.18 11.22
CA MET A 410 -44.84 -10.02 12.11
C MET A 410 -43.67 -10.02 13.09
N SER A 411 -43.07 -8.86 13.33
CA SER A 411 -42.17 -8.71 14.47
C SER A 411 -42.98 -8.91 15.74
N LYS A 412 -42.62 -9.90 16.58
CA LYS A 412 -43.26 -10.04 17.89
C LYS A 412 -43.08 -8.73 18.65
N GLU A 413 -44.18 -8.10 19.05
CA GLU A 413 -44.16 -7.03 20.05
C GLU A 413 -43.32 -7.52 21.22
N ASN A 414 -42.23 -6.82 21.51
CA ASN A 414 -41.56 -6.99 22.78
C ASN A 414 -42.09 -5.87 23.66
N ASN A 415 -42.56 -6.24 24.84
CA ASN A 415 -42.89 -5.31 25.90
C ASN A 415 -41.82 -4.21 25.98
N LEU A 416 -42.28 -2.97 26.15
CA LEU A 416 -41.47 -1.82 26.51
C LEU A 416 -40.34 -2.25 27.44
N LEU A 417 -39.14 -1.74 27.19
CA LEU A 417 -37.96 -2.07 27.99
C LEU A 417 -38.29 -1.86 29.47
N SER A 418 -38.22 -2.93 30.26
CA SER A 418 -38.48 -2.84 31.70
C SER A 418 -37.56 -1.79 32.32
N GLU A 419 -38.09 -0.92 33.19
CA GLU A 419 -37.34 0.17 33.84
C GLU A 419 -36.02 -0.30 34.47
N SER A 420 -35.98 -1.53 34.98
CA SER A 420 -34.79 -2.20 35.54
C SER A 420 -33.64 -2.49 34.55
N LYS A 421 -33.90 -2.49 33.24
CA LYS A 421 -32.87 -2.61 32.18
C LYS A 421 -32.39 -1.26 31.68
N ILE A 422 -33.22 -0.22 31.81
CA ILE A 422 -32.90 1.17 31.45
C ILE A 422 -31.97 1.79 32.50
N SER A 423 -32.12 1.41 33.78
CA SER A 423 -31.29 1.94 34.89
C SER A 423 -29.79 1.65 34.78
N ASN A 424 -29.38 0.66 33.98
CA ASN A 424 -27.98 0.33 33.71
C ASN A 424 -27.42 1.02 32.45
N LEU A 425 -28.23 1.81 31.74
CA LEU A 425 -27.82 2.56 30.56
C LEU A 425 -27.53 4.02 30.94
N SER A 426 -26.67 4.68 30.16
CA SER A 426 -26.30 6.08 30.39
C SER A 426 -27.52 7.02 30.33
N ASN A 427 -27.51 8.08 31.15
CA ASN A 427 -28.51 9.14 31.10
C ASN A 427 -28.54 9.77 29.69
N LEU A 428 -29.69 9.68 29.02
CA LEU A 428 -29.94 10.34 27.75
C LEU A 428 -30.46 11.77 27.96
N PRO A 429 -30.33 12.66 26.96
CA PRO A 429 -31.02 13.94 26.97
C PRO A 429 -32.54 13.80 27.12
N LYS A 430 -33.21 14.87 27.55
CA LYS A 430 -34.68 14.92 27.55
C LYS A 430 -35.21 14.67 26.13
N LYS A 431 -36.34 13.96 26.02
CA LYS A 431 -37.01 13.57 24.76
C LYS A 431 -36.27 12.53 23.91
N TRP A 432 -35.17 11.96 24.43
CA TRP A 432 -34.52 10.80 23.84
C TRP A 432 -35.01 9.53 24.54
N THR A 433 -35.00 8.42 23.81
CA THR A 433 -35.35 7.10 24.36
C THR A 433 -34.36 6.04 23.91
N TRP A 434 -34.28 4.93 24.63
CA TRP A 434 -33.54 3.75 24.18
C TRP A 434 -34.47 2.85 23.37
N THR A 435 -34.03 2.45 22.18
CA THR A 435 -34.70 1.45 21.33
C THR A 435 -33.74 0.33 20.96
N LYS A 436 -34.22 -0.73 20.32
CA LYS A 436 -33.38 -1.78 19.72
C LYS A 436 -33.37 -1.67 18.22
N ILE A 437 -32.29 -2.12 17.56
CA ILE A 437 -32.21 -2.15 16.09
C ILE A 437 -33.43 -2.85 15.46
N LYS A 438 -33.92 -3.95 16.05
CA LYS A 438 -35.10 -4.67 15.53
C LYS A 438 -36.42 -3.86 15.58
N GLU A 439 -36.49 -2.81 16.39
CA GLU A 439 -37.67 -1.94 16.53
C GLU A 439 -37.69 -0.85 15.46
N ILE A 440 -36.52 -0.51 14.88
CA ILE A 440 -36.35 0.55 13.87
C ILE A 440 -35.74 0.03 12.54
N SER A 441 -35.60 -1.28 12.39
CA SER A 441 -35.16 -1.95 11.16
C SER A 441 -35.63 -3.41 11.09
N ILE A 442 -35.67 -3.99 9.89
CA ILE A 442 -35.83 -5.43 9.66
C ILE A 442 -34.44 -6.04 9.53
N VAL A 443 -34.07 -6.95 10.43
CA VAL A 443 -32.76 -7.62 10.40
C VAL A 443 -32.90 -9.02 9.79
N GLY A 444 -32.07 -9.30 8.79
CA GLY A 444 -32.01 -10.58 8.10
C GLY A 444 -30.58 -11.07 7.93
N THR A 445 -30.43 -12.27 7.39
CA THR A 445 -29.13 -12.80 6.97
C THR A 445 -29.25 -13.47 5.61
N GLY A 446 -28.11 -13.74 4.99
CA GLY A 446 -28.04 -14.44 3.72
C GLY A 446 -27.81 -15.94 3.88
N ILE A 447 -27.49 -16.60 2.77
CA ILE A 447 -27.10 -18.00 2.73
C ILE A 447 -25.96 -18.19 1.73
N THR A 448 -25.13 -19.21 1.93
CA THR A 448 -24.20 -19.67 0.91
C THR A 448 -24.84 -20.86 0.20
N PRO A 449 -25.23 -20.74 -1.08
CA PRO A 449 -25.67 -21.89 -1.87
C PRO A 449 -24.61 -23.00 -1.88
N LEU A 450 -25.03 -24.23 -2.17
CA LEU A 450 -24.10 -25.36 -2.12
C LEU A 450 -23.05 -25.21 -3.23
N LYS A 451 -21.79 -24.95 -2.86
CA LYS A 451 -20.68 -24.74 -3.82
C LYS A 451 -20.47 -25.87 -4.84
N LYS A 452 -20.97 -27.08 -4.56
CA LYS A 452 -20.90 -28.22 -5.48
C LYS A 452 -21.89 -28.10 -6.65
N ARG A 453 -22.99 -27.35 -6.51
CA ARG A 453 -23.96 -27.05 -7.59
C ARG A 453 -23.39 -25.92 -8.45
N ARG A 454 -22.67 -26.29 -9.51
CA ARG A 454 -22.01 -25.30 -10.40
C ARG A 454 -23.02 -24.38 -11.07
N ASP A 455 -24.20 -24.90 -11.39
CA ASP A 455 -25.33 -24.18 -11.94
C ASP A 455 -25.88 -23.07 -11.02
N PHE A 456 -25.49 -23.02 -9.75
CA PHE A 456 -25.78 -21.89 -8.85
C PHE A 456 -24.86 -20.67 -9.06
N TYR A 457 -23.75 -20.84 -9.79
CA TYR A 457 -22.69 -19.83 -9.91
C TYR A 457 -22.26 -19.56 -11.36
N GLU A 458 -22.26 -20.59 -12.22
CA GLU A 458 -21.88 -20.45 -13.63
C GLU A 458 -22.85 -19.52 -14.35
N ASN A 459 -22.32 -18.50 -15.04
CA ASN A 459 -23.08 -17.44 -15.71
C ASN A 459 -24.04 -16.67 -14.78
N GLY A 460 -23.76 -16.62 -13.47
CA GLY A 460 -24.53 -15.83 -12.51
C GLY A 460 -24.51 -14.34 -12.84
N THR A 461 -25.67 -13.70 -12.72
CA THR A 461 -25.88 -12.27 -12.94
C THR A 461 -26.33 -11.54 -11.67
N ILE A 462 -26.78 -12.27 -10.65
CA ILE A 462 -27.30 -11.69 -9.41
C ILE A 462 -26.13 -11.43 -8.46
N PRO A 463 -25.89 -10.17 -8.04
CA PRO A 463 -24.80 -9.83 -7.11
C PRO A 463 -24.87 -10.62 -5.80
N TRP A 464 -23.72 -11.15 -5.34
CA TRP A 464 -23.58 -11.85 -4.07
C TRP A 464 -22.43 -11.25 -3.25
N ILE A 465 -22.73 -10.87 -2.00
CA ILE A 465 -21.81 -10.21 -1.08
C ILE A 465 -21.34 -11.17 0.00
N THR A 466 -20.04 -11.14 0.28
CA THR A 466 -19.41 -11.87 1.38
C THR A 466 -18.84 -10.88 2.40
N SER A 467 -18.63 -11.33 3.65
CA SER A 467 -18.19 -10.44 4.75
C SER A 467 -16.86 -9.72 4.48
N GLY A 468 -16.01 -10.23 3.58
CA GLY A 468 -14.78 -9.55 3.16
C GLY A 468 -15.02 -8.20 2.47
N ALA A 469 -16.18 -8.01 1.84
CA ALA A 469 -16.57 -6.73 1.21
C ALA A 469 -16.83 -5.63 2.23
N LEU A 470 -17.16 -5.97 3.48
CA LEU A 470 -17.49 -5.02 4.55
C LEU A 470 -16.25 -4.33 5.15
N ASN A 471 -15.08 -4.51 4.55
CA ASN A 471 -13.88 -3.79 4.95
C ASN A 471 -13.88 -2.32 4.53
N LYS A 472 -14.82 -1.92 3.66
CA LYS A 472 -15.03 -0.55 3.20
C LYS A 472 -16.31 0.03 3.78
N SER A 473 -16.41 1.36 3.83
CA SER A 473 -17.61 2.09 4.27
C SER A 473 -18.85 1.85 3.40
N TYR A 474 -18.64 1.51 2.13
CA TYR A 474 -19.67 1.30 1.12
C TYR A 474 -19.35 0.05 0.28
N VAL A 475 -20.39 -0.71 -0.07
CA VAL A 475 -20.31 -1.89 -0.94
C VAL A 475 -21.01 -1.55 -2.25
N ASN A 476 -20.21 -1.19 -3.26
CA ASN A 476 -20.67 -0.85 -4.61
C ASN A 476 -20.34 -1.92 -5.65
N LEU A 477 -19.60 -2.96 -5.27
CA LEU A 477 -19.21 -4.07 -6.13
C LEU A 477 -19.51 -5.41 -5.46
N PRO A 478 -20.02 -6.41 -6.22
CA PRO A 478 -20.23 -7.75 -5.69
C PRO A 478 -18.93 -8.46 -5.34
N SER A 479 -19.01 -9.42 -4.39
CA SER A 479 -17.93 -10.38 -4.16
C SER A 479 -17.90 -11.49 -5.21
N GLY A 480 -19.05 -11.74 -5.83
CA GLY A 480 -19.26 -12.69 -6.90
C GLY A 480 -20.72 -12.64 -7.36
N TYR A 481 -21.12 -13.59 -8.20
CA TYR A 481 -22.48 -13.65 -8.71
C TYR A 481 -23.08 -15.04 -8.47
N VAL A 482 -24.40 -15.07 -8.34
CA VAL A 482 -25.22 -16.28 -8.29
C VAL A 482 -26.26 -16.25 -9.41
N THR A 483 -26.80 -17.40 -9.77
CA THR A 483 -27.81 -17.54 -10.83
C THR A 483 -29.23 -17.38 -10.29
N GLU A 484 -30.20 -17.15 -11.18
CA GLU A 484 -31.62 -17.21 -10.84
C GLU A 484 -32.04 -18.57 -10.28
N THR A 485 -31.44 -19.66 -10.78
CA THR A 485 -31.62 -21.01 -10.23
C THR A 485 -31.24 -21.06 -8.75
N ALA A 486 -30.11 -20.46 -8.36
CA ALA A 486 -29.73 -20.38 -6.96
C ALA A 486 -30.73 -19.57 -6.13
N LEU A 487 -31.24 -18.47 -6.65
CA LEU A 487 -32.25 -17.65 -5.97
C LEU A 487 -33.56 -18.43 -5.74
N ASN A 488 -34.05 -19.12 -6.77
CA ASN A 488 -35.34 -19.82 -6.77
C ASN A 488 -35.30 -21.12 -5.94
N GLU A 489 -34.21 -21.89 -6.03
CA GLU A 489 -34.07 -23.18 -5.33
C GLU A 489 -33.60 -23.05 -3.88
N THR A 490 -33.09 -21.88 -3.47
CA THR A 490 -32.60 -21.66 -2.10
C THR A 490 -33.46 -20.64 -1.34
N ASN A 491 -32.98 -20.20 -0.18
CA ASN A 491 -33.56 -19.10 0.59
C ASN A 491 -32.70 -17.84 0.50
N LEU A 492 -31.96 -17.67 -0.60
CA LEU A 492 -31.30 -16.41 -0.91
C LEU A 492 -32.33 -15.28 -0.91
N LYS A 493 -31.91 -14.12 -0.42
CA LYS A 493 -32.72 -12.91 -0.40
C LYS A 493 -31.93 -11.81 -1.08
N ILE A 494 -32.59 -11.10 -1.99
CA ILE A 494 -32.06 -9.86 -2.55
C ILE A 494 -32.36 -8.77 -1.52
N TYR A 495 -31.32 -8.08 -1.09
CA TYR A 495 -31.42 -6.91 -0.24
C TYR A 495 -31.36 -5.65 -1.11
N PRO A 496 -32.24 -4.66 -0.85
CA PRO A 496 -32.27 -3.43 -1.62
C PRO A 496 -31.01 -2.60 -1.39
N LYS A 497 -30.77 -1.64 -2.29
CA LYS A 497 -29.80 -0.57 -2.06
C LYS A 497 -30.08 0.10 -0.72
N HIS A 498 -29.02 0.66 -0.13
CA HIS A 498 -28.99 1.30 1.17
C HIS A 498 -29.13 0.38 2.39
N THR A 499 -29.32 -0.92 2.22
CA THR A 499 -29.25 -1.87 3.34
C THR A 499 -27.92 -1.75 4.09
N LEU A 500 -27.97 -1.61 5.42
CA LEU A 500 -26.77 -1.62 6.25
C LEU A 500 -26.35 -3.07 6.51
N LEU A 501 -25.10 -3.40 6.21
CA LEU A 501 -24.54 -4.74 6.34
C LEU A 501 -23.56 -4.77 7.51
N VAL A 502 -23.76 -5.70 8.45
CA VAL A 502 -22.85 -5.94 9.57
C VAL A 502 -22.21 -7.32 9.47
N ALA A 503 -20.88 -7.38 9.52
CA ALA A 503 -20.15 -8.65 9.46
C ALA A 503 -20.31 -9.43 10.77
N LEU A 504 -20.94 -10.60 10.71
CA LEU A 504 -21.17 -11.45 11.88
C LEU A 504 -19.93 -12.23 12.31
N TYR A 505 -19.12 -12.66 11.35
CA TYR A 505 -17.85 -13.35 11.61
C TYR A 505 -16.86 -13.17 10.46
N GLY A 506 -15.58 -13.36 10.76
CA GLY A 506 -14.45 -13.16 9.84
C GLY A 506 -13.14 -12.93 10.60
N GLU A 507 -12.01 -13.32 10.00
CA GLU A 507 -10.69 -13.20 10.62
C GLU A 507 -10.25 -11.72 10.74
N GLY A 508 -9.44 -11.42 11.75
CA GLY A 508 -8.87 -10.09 12.00
C GLY A 508 -9.87 -9.03 12.48
N LYS A 509 -10.00 -7.95 11.70
CA LYS A 509 -10.82 -6.74 12.00
C LYS A 509 -12.18 -6.73 11.28
N THR A 510 -12.58 -7.81 10.61
CA THR A 510 -13.80 -7.81 9.78
C THR A 510 -15.07 -7.89 10.64
N ARG A 511 -15.08 -8.74 11.66
CA ARG A 511 -16.24 -8.94 12.56
C ARG A 511 -16.68 -7.64 13.22
N GLY A 512 -17.97 -7.33 13.14
CA GLY A 512 -18.60 -6.14 13.70
C GLY A 512 -18.57 -4.92 12.78
N LYS A 513 -17.83 -4.95 11.66
CA LYS A 513 -17.81 -3.83 10.71
C LYS A 513 -19.18 -3.63 10.07
N CYS A 514 -19.56 -2.36 9.93
CA CYS A 514 -20.77 -1.93 9.25
C CYS A 514 -20.40 -1.27 7.91
N SER A 515 -21.13 -1.61 6.86
CA SER A 515 -21.01 -1.00 5.53
C SER A 515 -22.39 -0.78 4.94
N GLU A 516 -22.52 0.23 4.08
CA GLU A 516 -23.78 0.46 3.36
C GLU A 516 -23.72 -0.16 1.97
N LEU A 517 -24.76 -0.89 1.60
CA LEU A 517 -24.90 -1.52 0.29
C LEU A 517 -25.39 -0.49 -0.75
N LEU A 518 -24.66 -0.31 -1.87
CA LEU A 518 -25.02 0.66 -2.94
C LEU A 518 -25.57 -0.02 -4.21
N ILE A 519 -25.67 -1.35 -4.20
CA ILE A 519 -26.21 -2.18 -5.29
C ILE A 519 -27.25 -3.13 -4.71
N GLU A 520 -28.26 -3.54 -5.48
CA GLU A 520 -29.12 -4.63 -5.03
C GLU A 520 -28.32 -5.93 -5.04
N ALA A 521 -28.31 -6.66 -3.94
CA ALA A 521 -27.48 -7.84 -3.82
C ALA A 521 -27.99 -8.85 -2.81
N THR A 522 -27.68 -10.11 -3.06
CA THR A 522 -27.79 -11.18 -2.08
C THR A 522 -26.56 -11.21 -1.18
N THR A 523 -26.67 -11.82 0.01
CA THR A 523 -25.55 -11.93 0.96
C THR A 523 -25.33 -13.38 1.38
N ASN A 524 -24.20 -13.66 2.04
CA ASN A 524 -23.96 -14.93 2.72
C ASN A 524 -24.41 -14.89 4.19
N GLN A 525 -24.35 -16.04 4.88
CA GLN A 525 -24.72 -16.16 6.29
C GLN A 525 -23.73 -15.49 7.27
N ALA A 526 -22.63 -14.91 6.76
CA ALA A 526 -21.66 -14.15 7.55
C ALA A 526 -22.01 -12.67 7.69
N ILE A 527 -23.15 -12.26 7.15
CA ILE A 527 -23.61 -10.86 7.14
C ILE A 527 -25.01 -10.80 7.76
N ALA A 528 -25.18 -9.87 8.68
CA ALA A 528 -26.51 -9.37 9.05
C ALA A 528 -26.84 -8.20 8.13
N ALA A 529 -28.01 -8.25 7.51
CA ALA A 529 -28.55 -7.20 6.65
C ALA A 529 -29.67 -6.48 7.42
N ILE A 530 -29.49 -5.19 7.64
CA ILE A 530 -30.41 -4.30 8.35
C ILE A 530 -31.11 -3.47 7.28
N VAL A 531 -32.35 -3.84 6.98
CA VAL A 531 -33.22 -3.20 6.00
C VAL A 531 -34.09 -2.19 6.71
N GLN A 532 -34.22 -1.01 6.12
CA GLN A 532 -35.04 0.09 6.62
C GLN A 532 -35.95 0.52 5.47
N GLU A 533 -37.25 0.63 5.73
CA GLU A 533 -38.28 1.01 4.75
C GLU A 533 -39.10 2.17 5.33
N GLY A 534 -39.56 3.10 4.49
CA GLY A 534 -40.45 4.20 4.93
C GLY A 534 -39.74 5.18 5.86
N THR A 535 -40.35 5.51 7.01
CA THR A 535 -39.74 6.46 7.96
C THR A 535 -38.38 6.02 8.48
N GLU A 536 -38.13 4.70 8.56
CA GLU A 536 -36.84 4.16 9.00
C GLU A 536 -35.68 4.50 8.06
N GLU A 537 -35.94 4.74 6.78
CA GLU A 537 -34.91 5.14 5.81
C GLU A 537 -34.24 6.47 6.20
N LYS A 538 -34.98 7.34 6.89
CA LYS A 538 -34.47 8.62 7.40
C LYS A 538 -33.55 8.44 8.61
N ILE A 539 -33.71 7.34 9.36
CA ILE A 539 -32.90 6.98 10.54
C ILE A 539 -31.58 6.33 10.12
N ARG A 540 -31.53 5.75 8.92
CA ARG A 540 -30.40 4.99 8.40
C ARG A 540 -29.03 5.67 8.50
N PRO A 541 -28.83 6.96 8.12
CA PRO A 541 -27.52 7.60 8.27
C PRO A 541 -27.08 7.68 9.73
N TYR A 542 -28.01 7.98 10.63
CA TYR A 542 -27.78 8.02 12.08
C TYR A 542 -27.41 6.64 12.63
N LEU A 543 -28.18 5.61 12.26
CA LEU A 543 -27.93 4.21 12.66
C LEU A 543 -26.59 3.70 12.13
N ARG A 544 -26.20 4.09 10.91
CA ARG A 544 -24.90 3.74 10.32
C ARG A 544 -23.75 4.31 11.15
N TRP A 545 -23.80 5.59 11.51
CA TRP A 545 -22.80 6.21 12.39
C TRP A 545 -22.78 5.57 13.78
N PHE A 546 -23.94 5.17 14.31
CA PHE A 546 -24.04 4.46 15.58
C PHE A 546 -23.35 3.10 15.52
N LEU A 547 -23.58 2.32 14.46
CA LEU A 547 -22.93 1.02 14.26
C LEU A 547 -21.40 1.17 14.10
N MET A 548 -20.94 2.24 13.44
CA MET A 548 -19.51 2.56 13.35
C MET A 548 -18.91 2.91 14.72
N LYS A 549 -19.60 3.72 15.53
CA LYS A 549 -19.18 4.04 16.91
C LYS A 549 -19.05 2.79 17.76
N ASN A 550 -20.04 1.89 17.67
CA ASN A 550 -20.11 0.70 18.53
C ASN A 550 -19.36 -0.50 17.96
N TYR A 551 -18.52 -0.33 16.93
CA TYR A 551 -17.76 -1.42 16.33
C TYR A 551 -17.02 -2.28 17.38
N ASP A 552 -16.27 -1.65 18.29
CA ASP A 552 -15.50 -2.37 19.30
C ASP A 552 -16.42 -3.08 20.32
N GLU A 553 -17.48 -2.40 20.79
CA GLU A 553 -18.45 -2.95 21.74
C GLU A 553 -19.22 -4.14 21.15
N ILE A 554 -19.70 -4.02 19.91
CA ILE A 554 -20.39 -5.09 19.18
C ILE A 554 -19.42 -6.26 18.98
N ARG A 555 -18.19 -6.00 18.56
CA ARG A 555 -17.18 -7.04 18.31
C ARG A 555 -16.82 -7.84 19.57
N LEU A 556 -16.88 -7.23 20.75
CA LEU A 556 -16.62 -7.88 22.05
C LEU A 556 -17.76 -8.78 22.51
N LYS A 557 -19.00 -8.54 22.07
CA LYS A 557 -20.19 -9.37 22.40
C LYS A 557 -20.19 -10.74 21.70
N SER A 558 -19.18 -11.04 20.88
CA SER A 558 -19.05 -12.32 20.20
C SER A 558 -18.92 -13.48 21.20
N SER A 559 -19.66 -14.56 20.97
CA SER A 559 -19.67 -15.75 21.82
C SER A 559 -19.24 -17.00 21.03
N GLY A 560 -18.71 -18.01 21.72
CA GLY A 560 -18.13 -19.23 21.14
C GLY A 560 -16.65 -19.43 21.52
N GLY A 561 -16.16 -20.68 21.49
CA GLY A 561 -14.81 -21.09 21.91
C GLY A 561 -13.66 -20.48 21.07
N VAL A 562 -12.94 -21.32 20.31
CA VAL A 562 -11.71 -20.90 19.58
C VAL A 562 -11.94 -19.81 18.51
N GLN A 563 -13.18 -19.65 18.00
CA GLN A 563 -13.59 -18.55 17.11
C GLN A 563 -14.91 -17.94 17.59
N PRO A 564 -14.89 -16.76 18.24
CA PRO A 564 -16.11 -16.15 18.71
C PRO A 564 -16.84 -15.43 17.56
N ASN A 565 -18.14 -15.69 17.41
CA ASN A 565 -18.97 -15.16 16.32
C ASN A 565 -20.08 -14.26 16.88
N LEU A 566 -20.52 -13.29 16.09
CA LEU A 566 -21.78 -12.57 16.35
C LEU A 566 -22.91 -13.39 15.76
N ASN A 567 -24.05 -13.41 16.44
CA ASN A 567 -25.29 -13.95 15.90
C ASN A 567 -26.27 -12.80 15.60
N LEU A 568 -27.30 -13.11 14.82
CA LEU A 568 -28.31 -12.14 14.40
C LEU A 568 -29.00 -11.47 15.61
N GLY A 569 -29.27 -12.24 16.67
CA GLY A 569 -29.90 -11.76 17.88
C GLY A 569 -29.09 -10.70 18.63
N ILE A 570 -27.75 -10.73 18.57
CA ILE A 570 -26.89 -9.68 19.14
C ILE A 570 -27.12 -8.36 18.39
N ILE A 571 -27.18 -8.40 17.06
CA ILE A 571 -27.42 -7.20 16.25
C ILE A 571 -28.84 -6.68 16.50
N GLU A 572 -29.86 -7.54 16.40
CA GLU A 572 -31.26 -7.19 16.63
C GLU A 572 -31.53 -6.53 17.99
N ASN A 573 -30.87 -7.01 19.05
CA ASN A 573 -31.08 -6.52 20.42
C ASN A 573 -30.03 -5.48 20.86
N THR A 574 -29.21 -4.96 19.94
CA THR A 574 -28.33 -3.84 20.24
C THR A 574 -29.17 -2.59 20.52
N PHE A 575 -28.93 -1.97 21.68
CA PHE A 575 -29.58 -0.74 22.10
C PHE A 575 -29.05 0.45 21.31
N VAL A 576 -29.95 1.33 20.87
CA VAL A 576 -29.66 2.55 20.12
C VAL A 576 -30.32 3.72 20.87
N PRO A 577 -29.58 4.80 21.19
CA PRO A 577 -30.20 6.01 21.70
C PRO A 577 -30.91 6.69 20.53
N LEU A 578 -32.21 6.91 20.64
CA LEU A 578 -33.02 7.49 19.59
C LEU A 578 -33.52 8.86 20.01
N CYS A 579 -33.39 9.83 19.10
CA CYS A 579 -34.01 11.15 19.16
C CYS A 579 -34.94 11.34 17.97
N HIS A 580 -35.68 12.44 17.90
CA HIS A 580 -36.51 12.75 16.74
C HIS A 580 -35.67 13.00 15.47
N LEU A 581 -36.28 12.89 14.29
CA LEU A 581 -35.56 12.89 13.01
C LEU A 581 -34.71 14.14 12.74
N ASN A 582 -35.17 15.35 13.10
CA ASN A 582 -34.40 16.56 12.80
C ASN A 582 -33.13 16.63 13.66
N GLU A 583 -33.18 16.16 14.91
CA GLU A 583 -31.97 16.06 15.73
C GLU A 583 -31.03 14.97 15.20
N GLN A 584 -31.54 13.82 14.74
CA GLN A 584 -30.71 12.81 14.09
C GLN A 584 -29.98 13.40 12.87
N GLN A 585 -30.65 14.20 12.05
CA GLN A 585 -30.05 14.89 10.91
C GLN A 585 -28.98 15.90 11.35
N ALA A 586 -29.24 16.70 12.39
CA ALA A 586 -28.26 17.62 12.95
C ALA A 586 -27.02 16.89 13.49
N ILE A 587 -27.21 15.75 14.19
CA ILE A 587 -26.12 14.90 14.67
C ILE A 587 -25.28 14.38 13.50
N VAL A 588 -25.93 13.82 12.47
CA VAL A 588 -25.24 13.29 11.29
C VAL A 588 -24.43 14.38 10.59
N SER A 589 -25.02 15.56 10.40
CA SER A 589 -24.35 16.71 9.79
C SER A 589 -23.12 17.16 10.58
N GLU A 590 -23.20 17.20 11.91
CA GLU A 590 -22.07 17.60 12.76
C GLU A 590 -20.96 16.54 12.80
N ILE A 591 -21.33 15.25 12.80
CA ILE A 591 -20.37 14.14 12.65
C ILE A 591 -19.64 14.28 11.32
N GLU A 592 -20.37 14.40 10.20
CA GLU A 592 -19.80 14.46 8.86
C GLU A 592 -18.90 15.67 8.68
N THR A 593 -19.32 16.83 9.18
CA THR A 593 -18.53 18.07 9.16
C THR A 593 -17.20 17.87 9.88
N ARG A 594 -17.21 17.39 11.14
CA ARG A 594 -15.97 17.21 11.92
C ARG A 594 -15.07 16.10 11.38
N LEU A 595 -15.65 14.98 10.97
CA LEU A 595 -14.89 13.84 10.50
C LEU A 595 -14.31 14.06 9.09
N SER A 596 -14.94 14.88 8.25
CA SER A 596 -14.36 15.28 6.97
C SER A 596 -13.06 16.08 7.14
N VAL A 597 -12.98 16.95 8.15
CA VAL A 597 -11.73 17.65 8.52
C VAL A 597 -10.68 16.64 8.96
N CYS A 598 -11.06 15.63 9.75
CA CYS A 598 -10.14 14.57 10.16
C CYS A 598 -9.60 13.78 8.97
N ASP A 599 -10.46 13.45 8.00
CA ASP A 599 -10.07 12.75 6.77
C ASP A 599 -9.05 13.57 5.97
N LYS A 600 -9.24 14.90 5.88
CA LYS A 600 -8.30 15.78 5.19
C LYS A 600 -6.95 15.86 5.91
N VAL A 601 -6.94 16.00 7.23
CA VAL A 601 -5.69 16.01 8.01
C VAL A 601 -4.97 14.66 7.92
N GLU A 602 -5.70 13.54 7.93
CA GLU A 602 -5.11 12.21 7.78
C GLU A 602 -4.44 12.05 6.41
N GLN A 603 -5.09 12.51 5.33
CA GLN A 603 -4.48 12.56 4.00
C GLN A 603 -3.21 13.43 3.98
N ASP A 604 -3.27 14.63 4.55
CA ASP A 604 -2.12 15.54 4.57
C ASP A 604 -0.95 14.95 5.38
N ILE A 605 -1.23 14.20 6.45
CA ILE A 605 -0.21 13.46 7.22
C ILE A 605 0.44 12.38 6.35
N GLU A 606 -0.34 11.58 5.63
CA GLU A 606 0.18 10.52 4.75
C GLU A 606 1.09 11.10 3.66
N GLU A 607 0.65 12.17 2.99
CA GLU A 607 1.44 12.87 1.97
C GLU A 607 2.76 13.44 2.54
N ASN A 608 2.72 14.00 3.75
CA ASN A 608 3.92 14.55 4.39
C ASN A 608 4.91 13.46 4.83
N LEU A 609 4.43 12.28 5.23
CA LEU A 609 5.29 11.14 5.53
C LEU A 609 6.00 10.63 4.27
N GLU A 610 5.31 10.60 3.12
CA GLU A 610 5.93 10.26 1.83
C GLU A 610 6.96 11.31 1.39
N LYS A 611 6.62 12.60 1.50
CA LYS A 611 7.54 13.71 1.22
C LYS A 611 8.78 13.65 2.12
N ALA A 612 8.63 13.25 3.38
CA ALA A 612 9.76 13.09 4.29
C ALA A 612 10.74 12.00 3.80
N GLU A 613 10.25 10.85 3.35
CA GLU A 613 11.10 9.79 2.80
C GLU A 613 11.83 10.24 1.52
N ALA A 614 11.13 10.94 0.62
CA ALA A 614 11.74 11.53 -0.57
C ALA A 614 12.82 12.57 -0.21
N LEU A 615 12.57 13.38 0.82
CA LEU A 615 13.52 14.37 1.30
C LEU A 615 14.80 13.73 1.86
N ARG A 616 14.71 12.59 2.56
CA ARG A 616 15.92 11.83 2.98
C ARG A 616 16.83 11.50 1.81
N GLN A 617 16.24 10.96 0.74
CA GLN A 617 16.99 10.60 -0.46
C GLN A 617 17.56 11.83 -1.16
N SER A 618 16.80 12.94 -1.19
CA SER A 618 17.25 14.21 -1.74
C SER A 618 18.43 14.80 -0.96
N ILE A 619 18.42 14.75 0.37
CA ILE A 619 19.52 15.20 1.23
C ILE A 619 20.79 14.38 0.93
N LEU A 620 20.69 13.05 0.90
CA LEU A 620 21.84 12.20 0.59
C LEU A 620 22.36 12.46 -0.83
N LYS A 621 21.47 12.62 -1.80
CA LYS A 621 21.86 12.95 -3.18
C LYS A 621 22.62 14.28 -3.24
N LYS A 622 22.12 15.33 -2.60
CA LYS A 622 22.80 16.63 -2.54
C LYS A 622 24.15 16.52 -1.82
N ALA A 623 24.24 15.71 -0.77
CA ALA A 623 25.47 15.47 -0.03
C ALA A 623 26.58 14.94 -0.94
N PHE A 624 26.29 13.91 -1.73
CA PHE A 624 27.30 13.25 -2.58
C PHE A 624 27.45 13.88 -3.97
N GLU A 625 26.70 14.96 -4.26
CA GLU A 625 26.87 15.82 -5.45
C GLU A 625 27.59 17.14 -5.11
N GLY A 626 28.10 17.31 -3.89
CA GLY A 626 28.76 18.54 -3.44
C GLY A 626 27.83 19.74 -3.30
N LYS A 627 26.52 19.52 -3.11
CA LYS A 627 25.46 20.56 -3.10
C LYS A 627 24.76 20.73 -1.76
N LEU A 628 25.20 20.02 -0.71
CA LEU A 628 24.52 20.05 0.58
C LEU A 628 24.94 21.26 1.43
N LEU A 629 26.24 21.55 1.46
CA LEU A 629 26.78 22.72 2.16
C LEU A 629 26.56 23.96 1.31
N ASN A 630 26.23 25.07 1.97
CA ASN A 630 26.18 26.38 1.34
C ASN A 630 27.58 27.01 1.26
N GLN A 631 27.70 28.14 0.57
CA GLN A 631 28.99 28.80 0.35
C GLN A 631 29.68 29.21 1.66
N GLN A 632 28.94 29.73 2.63
CA GLN A 632 29.51 30.13 3.93
C GLN A 632 30.05 28.91 4.69
N GLU A 633 29.29 27.81 4.73
CA GLU A 633 29.72 26.56 5.38
C GLU A 633 30.99 26.00 4.71
N LEU A 634 31.13 26.12 3.38
CA LEU A 634 32.33 25.71 2.65
C LEU A 634 33.54 26.60 2.95
N GLU A 635 33.35 27.92 3.02
CA GLU A 635 34.41 28.87 3.40
C GLU A 635 34.92 28.60 4.82
N GLU A 636 34.02 28.30 5.77
CA GLU A 636 34.38 27.89 7.13
C GLU A 636 35.21 26.59 7.14
N VAL A 637 34.83 25.60 6.33
CA VAL A 637 35.56 24.33 6.18
C VAL A 637 36.95 24.52 5.57
N HIS A 638 37.09 25.38 4.56
CA HIS A 638 38.38 25.66 3.92
C HIS A 638 39.37 26.38 4.83
N ASN A 639 38.87 27.09 5.85
CA ASN A 639 39.69 27.73 6.87
C ASN A 639 40.06 26.80 8.04
N ALA A 640 39.64 25.53 8.02
CA ALA A 640 39.97 24.58 9.07
C ALA A 640 41.49 24.32 9.14
N PRO A 641 42.11 24.24 10.34
CA PRO A 641 43.55 24.06 10.49
C PRO A 641 44.13 22.79 9.85
N ASP A 642 43.29 21.76 9.69
CA ASP A 642 43.63 20.47 9.11
C ASP A 642 43.10 20.30 7.68
N TRP A 643 42.71 21.40 7.02
CA TRP A 643 42.28 21.36 5.62
C TRP A 643 43.46 21.08 4.70
N GLU A 644 43.26 20.11 3.81
CA GLU A 644 44.15 19.80 2.70
C GLU A 644 43.32 19.42 1.45
N PRO A 645 43.82 19.67 0.23
CA PRO A 645 43.13 19.28 -0.99
C PRO A 645 42.88 17.77 -1.08
N ALA A 646 41.82 17.38 -1.78
CA ALA A 646 41.46 15.97 -1.96
C ALA A 646 42.57 15.15 -2.65
N GLU A 647 43.39 15.80 -3.49
CA GLU A 647 44.60 15.22 -4.10
C GLU A 647 45.56 14.66 -3.05
N VAL A 648 45.84 15.43 -1.99
CA VAL A 648 46.78 15.05 -0.93
C VAL A 648 46.24 13.86 -0.15
N LEU A 649 44.94 13.86 0.12
CA LEU A 649 44.27 12.73 0.76
C LEU A 649 44.34 11.47 -0.11
N LEU A 650 44.13 11.60 -1.42
CA LEU A 650 44.20 10.50 -2.38
C LEU A 650 45.60 9.88 -2.43
N GLU A 651 46.65 10.70 -2.49
CA GLU A 651 48.05 10.25 -2.49
C GLU A 651 48.39 9.47 -1.21
N LYS A 652 47.96 9.97 -0.05
CA LYS A 652 48.13 9.29 1.24
C LYS A 652 47.49 7.90 1.24
N VAL A 653 46.29 7.77 0.69
CA VAL A 653 45.61 6.46 0.61
C VAL A 653 46.34 5.51 -0.33
N GLN A 654 46.79 5.98 -1.50
CA GLN A 654 47.51 5.15 -2.45
C GLN A 654 48.81 4.61 -1.83
N ALA A 655 49.52 5.42 -1.05
CA ALA A 655 50.69 4.98 -0.29
C ALA A 655 50.35 3.95 0.80
N GLU A 656 49.26 4.14 1.54
CA GLU A 656 48.79 3.19 2.57
C GLU A 656 48.40 1.83 1.96
N ILE A 657 47.70 1.83 0.82
CA ILE A 657 47.32 0.61 0.10
C ILE A 657 48.54 -0.12 -0.44
N ALA A 658 49.51 0.62 -1.01
CA ALA A 658 50.73 0.05 -1.56
C ALA A 658 51.62 -0.59 -0.47
N GLY A 659 51.59 -0.09 0.76
CA GLY A 659 52.29 -0.68 1.90
C GLY A 659 51.58 -1.85 2.58
N ALA A 660 50.28 -2.05 2.30
CA ALA A 660 49.45 -3.11 2.90
C ALA A 660 49.27 -4.36 2.00
N LYS A 661 49.65 -4.27 0.72
CA LYS A 661 49.73 -5.40 -0.24
C LYS A 661 51.12 -5.98 -0.25
#